data_AF-A0A4R8T6E8-F1
#
_entry.id   AF-A0A4R8T6E8-F1
#
_cell.length_a   1.000
_cell.length_b   1.000
_cell.length_c   1.000
_cell.angle_alpha   90.00
_cell.angle_beta   90.00
_cell.angle_gamma   90.00
#
_symmetry.space_group_name_H-M   'P 1'
#
loop_
_entity.id
_entity.type
_entity.pdbx_description
1 polymer ?
#
loop_
_entity_poly.entity_id
_entity_poly.type
_entity_poly.pdbx_seq_one_letter_code
_entity_poly.pdbx_strand_id
1 'polypeptide(L)'
;MTVTKTTSSWEDQAQICVDIQQNSIPQEYLIPEDQLPSKKRRNVQNVPYETGILSAEELEMTEQDVAGLLERYKSGKWTVKQVVTAFLKRTTAIHQLTNFATEILAESALRRAEELDDHFEKTGELFGPLHGIPTSVKEHIGMAGRITHAGFVSKITNVPVEDALSIQILKNGGAVIHVRTNQPQSLMHLDCNNNITGLTLNPHNLLLSPGGSSGGEGVSVGAKCSVIGIGTDIGGSIRIPAAFNGCYGLRPTAQRVPCFGNFGITFGQESIRGVAGPLGQSVDDLERFMSTMLGSEAKPWDVDTTLVPTPWRRVSLKKDVTIAVMLDDGRVKPHPPVVRALDTAAEKLRSAGVDVVDWEAFDHARGWNIVSALYFPQGPRPYLDTFAQSGEPVLPLTQHAFDFSGPEPLTVAENWALNYEREAYRRQYHAVMKEKGVDFILCPAYVGAGVVQGGARYWNYTAIWNILDHPAAVLPSGLRVDKAVDQAEENYAFRSADDEREWKAYDPELFEDTPICVQLVGKRFQDEELIQAAKLLDQSIFYYSATVIYNVFFHPLRKYPGPKLWAATRIPFTRSNLSGQVHRDLLNLHQEYGPVVRIAPDELAYSHPDAWRDLHGHLRNGTGDHGRDPVAMRDQHQSIIGADRENHARYRRALSHGFSAQSMLDQQPIIRKYVDLLFRRLHEQCAGGTRALDMVSWYNWTTFDVIGDLAFGEPFHCLDNSDYHPWVRLIFDSVKEGAYKSNMRRYPILETILLRFIPASLKNKRDQHIQLTREKLSKRLDLQTERPDFIDSMTRKKGPQELAFEELRSNSSTLIVAGSETTATALSAITYYLTTHSAALDRLAHEVRSSFSSESEIDMLSVQKLPYMQAVVNEGLRMYPPVPTGIVRRVTEGDGLFLGQYVPKGTLVQAWHWPTFHNPEHFTLPDSFIPERWLDDPRFSGDKKEAFQPFSVGPRNCIGRNLAYAEMRLILARMMWNFDMKLSEESRGWDERSQVYLLWEKGPIDVYLTPRPAA
;
A
#
# COMPACT_ATOMS: atom_id res chain seq x y z
N MET A 1 46.77 10.21 -68.22
CA MET A 1 46.65 11.03 -67.00
C MET A 1 45.43 10.52 -66.24
N THR A 2 45.68 9.68 -65.25
CA THR A 2 44.68 9.03 -64.40
C THR A 2 44.22 10.05 -63.37
N VAL A 3 42.97 10.50 -63.47
CA VAL A 3 42.35 11.36 -62.46
C VAL A 3 42.15 10.53 -61.21
N THR A 4 43.02 10.73 -60.22
CA THR A 4 42.82 10.29 -58.84
C THR A 4 41.58 10.97 -58.28
N LYS A 5 40.44 10.26 -58.29
CA LYS A 5 39.30 10.58 -57.42
C LYS A 5 39.82 10.48 -55.98
N THR A 6 40.04 11.60 -55.32
CA THR A 6 40.13 11.66 -53.86
C THR A 6 38.77 11.24 -53.30
N THR A 7 38.64 9.98 -52.90
CA THR A 7 37.50 9.52 -52.10
C THR A 7 37.55 10.24 -50.76
N SER A 8 36.51 11.04 -50.46
CA SER A 8 36.30 11.68 -49.16
C SER A 8 36.30 10.61 -48.05
N SER A 9 36.97 10.89 -46.93
CA SER A 9 37.06 9.95 -45.80
C SER A 9 35.67 9.66 -45.20
N TRP A 10 35.54 8.59 -44.41
CA TRP A 10 34.26 8.32 -43.75
C TRP A 10 33.93 9.41 -42.72
N GLU A 11 34.95 10.00 -42.10
CA GLU A 11 34.83 11.14 -41.18
C GLU A 11 34.27 12.37 -41.89
N ASP A 12 34.80 12.73 -43.07
CA ASP A 12 34.29 13.85 -43.87
C ASP A 12 32.81 13.64 -44.28
N GLN A 13 32.44 12.39 -44.59
CA GLN A 13 31.06 12.01 -44.93
C GLN A 13 30.14 12.13 -43.70
N ALA A 14 30.56 11.56 -42.56
CA ALA A 14 29.85 11.66 -41.30
C ALA A 14 29.64 13.12 -40.85
N GLN A 15 30.63 13.98 -41.09
CA GLN A 15 30.59 15.40 -40.73
C GLN A 15 29.39 16.13 -41.35
N ILE A 16 28.89 15.72 -42.52
CA ILE A 16 27.68 16.29 -43.13
C ILE A 16 26.47 16.17 -42.19
N CYS A 17 26.28 15.00 -41.59
CA CYS A 17 25.18 14.75 -40.67
C CYS A 17 25.42 15.42 -39.31
N VAL A 18 26.68 15.51 -38.86
CA VAL A 18 27.05 16.28 -37.65
C VAL A 18 26.74 17.76 -37.85
N ASP A 19 27.09 18.34 -38.99
CA ASP A 19 26.78 19.74 -39.31
C ASP A 19 25.27 19.97 -39.37
N ILE A 20 24.51 19.05 -39.97
CA ILE A 20 23.04 19.10 -39.96
C ILE A 20 22.50 19.08 -38.52
N GLN A 21 23.00 18.18 -37.67
CA GLN A 21 22.62 18.11 -36.26
C GLN A 21 22.91 19.44 -35.56
N GLN A 22 24.14 19.95 -35.63
CA GLN A 22 24.55 21.18 -34.96
C GLN A 22 23.77 22.41 -35.46
N ASN A 23 23.57 22.54 -36.77
CA ASN A 23 22.81 23.62 -37.38
C ASN A 23 21.31 23.57 -37.02
N SER A 24 20.79 22.39 -36.64
CA SER A 24 19.40 22.24 -36.23
C SER A 24 19.12 22.70 -34.79
N ILE A 25 20.16 22.90 -33.97
CA ILE A 25 20.03 23.25 -32.55
C ILE A 25 19.60 24.73 -32.40
N PRO A 26 18.43 25.02 -31.79
CA PRO A 26 17.99 26.38 -31.51
C PRO A 26 18.91 27.04 -30.47
N GLN A 27 19.71 28.01 -30.91
CA GLN A 27 20.76 28.62 -30.09
C GLN A 27 20.18 29.38 -28.89
N GLU A 28 18.99 29.97 -29.06
CA GLU A 28 18.26 30.69 -28.00
C GLU A 28 17.76 29.77 -26.87
N TYR A 29 17.76 28.46 -27.06
CA TYR A 29 17.30 27.47 -26.08
C TYR A 29 18.44 26.64 -25.48
N LEU A 30 19.70 27.03 -25.72
CA LEU A 30 20.86 26.39 -25.09
C LEU A 30 20.96 26.78 -23.61
N ILE A 31 21.43 25.83 -22.78
CA ILE A 31 21.86 26.16 -21.42
C ILE A 31 23.15 27.00 -21.56
N PRO A 32 23.21 28.20 -20.94
CA PRO A 32 24.41 29.02 -20.93
C PRO A 32 25.62 28.26 -20.37
N GLU A 33 26.83 28.51 -20.90
CA GLU A 33 28.04 27.78 -20.49
C GLU A 33 28.33 27.87 -18.97
N ASP A 34 28.03 29.01 -18.36
CA ASP A 34 28.20 29.27 -16.93
C ASP A 34 27.16 28.57 -16.04
N GLN A 35 26.08 28.07 -16.64
CA GLN A 35 25.00 27.32 -15.98
C GLN A 35 25.04 25.81 -16.27
N LEU A 36 25.97 25.35 -17.11
CA LEU A 36 26.11 23.93 -17.39
C LEU A 36 26.49 23.15 -16.12
N PRO A 37 25.92 21.95 -15.92
CA PRO A 37 26.25 21.12 -14.77
C PRO A 37 27.73 20.74 -14.79
N SER A 38 28.29 20.50 -13.60
CA SER A 38 29.66 19.97 -13.47
C SER A 38 29.83 18.68 -14.27
N LYS A 39 30.97 18.50 -14.94
CA LYS A 39 31.35 17.26 -15.63
C LYS A 39 31.36 16.02 -14.74
N LYS A 40 31.34 16.18 -13.40
CA LYS A 40 31.23 15.08 -12.43
C LYS A 40 29.80 14.63 -12.17
N ARG A 41 28.80 15.44 -12.54
CA ARG A 41 27.37 15.13 -12.35
C ARG A 41 27.00 13.96 -13.27
N ARG A 42 26.41 12.92 -12.68
CA ARG A 42 25.97 11.72 -13.41
C ARG A 42 24.51 11.79 -13.82
N ASN A 43 23.62 12.17 -12.91
CA ASN A 43 22.20 12.34 -13.22
C ASN A 43 21.94 13.76 -13.73
N VAL A 44 21.50 13.90 -14.98
CA VAL A 44 21.18 15.18 -15.62
C VAL A 44 19.69 15.35 -15.94
N GLN A 45 18.86 14.35 -15.62
CA GLN A 45 17.41 14.37 -15.84
C GLN A 45 16.75 15.63 -15.25
N ASN A 46 17.22 16.10 -14.09
CA ASN A 46 16.62 17.23 -13.37
C ASN A 46 17.19 18.61 -13.79
N VAL A 47 18.17 18.68 -14.69
CA VAL A 47 18.79 19.95 -15.10
C VAL A 47 17.77 20.94 -15.66
N PRO A 48 16.78 20.56 -16.49
CA PRO A 48 15.76 21.51 -16.99
C PRO A 48 14.94 22.22 -15.90
N TYR A 49 14.84 21.64 -14.69
CA TYR A 49 14.11 22.23 -13.56
C TYR A 49 14.98 23.19 -12.72
N GLU A 50 16.31 23.07 -12.83
CA GLU A 50 17.27 23.77 -11.98
C GLU A 50 17.86 25.01 -12.65
N THR A 51 18.01 25.01 -13.98
CA THR A 51 18.67 26.09 -14.73
C THR A 51 17.76 27.29 -15.00
N GLY A 52 16.45 27.15 -14.80
CA GLY A 52 15.46 28.20 -15.11
C GLY A 52 15.24 28.41 -16.62
N ILE A 53 15.74 27.51 -17.48
CA ILE A 53 15.55 27.59 -18.93
C ILE A 53 14.09 27.41 -19.36
N LEU A 54 13.32 26.66 -18.56
CA LEU A 54 11.87 26.58 -18.66
C LEU A 54 11.24 27.36 -17.51
N SER A 55 10.21 28.15 -17.81
CA SER A 55 9.35 28.75 -16.79
C SER A 55 8.55 27.66 -16.05
N ALA A 56 7.99 28.00 -14.89
CA ALA A 56 7.14 27.06 -14.13
C ALA A 56 5.94 26.54 -14.95
N GLU A 57 5.39 27.38 -15.83
CA GLU A 57 4.29 26.99 -16.72
C GLU A 57 4.78 26.07 -17.85
N GLU A 58 5.96 26.33 -18.42
CA GLU A 58 6.56 25.48 -19.46
C GLU A 58 6.98 24.11 -18.90
N LEU A 59 7.40 24.06 -17.63
CA LEU A 59 7.56 22.82 -16.90
C LEU A 59 6.20 22.10 -16.76
N GLU A 60 5.13 22.79 -16.35
CA GLU A 60 3.78 22.20 -16.29
C GLU A 60 3.34 21.60 -17.64
N MET A 61 3.61 22.29 -18.76
CA MET A 61 3.30 21.82 -20.11
C MET A 61 4.04 20.52 -20.46
N THR A 62 5.34 20.46 -20.15
CA THR A 62 6.20 19.32 -20.52
C THR A 62 6.04 18.10 -19.61
N GLU A 63 5.32 18.24 -18.49
CA GLU A 63 4.90 17.12 -17.62
C GLU A 63 3.57 16.47 -18.04
N GLN A 64 2.84 17.02 -19.02
CA GLN A 64 1.54 16.47 -19.41
C GLN A 64 1.69 15.26 -20.35
N ASP A 65 0.76 14.31 -20.20
CA ASP A 65 0.49 13.24 -21.16
C ASP A 65 -0.43 13.74 -22.31
N VAL A 66 -0.80 12.86 -23.24
CA VAL A 66 -1.67 13.26 -24.35
C VAL A 66 -3.03 13.77 -23.86
N ALA A 67 -3.64 13.11 -22.87
CA ALA A 67 -4.97 13.48 -22.39
C ALA A 67 -4.95 14.89 -21.77
N GLY A 68 -3.96 15.18 -20.93
CA GLY A 68 -3.77 16.48 -20.29
C GLY A 68 -3.57 17.60 -21.31
N LEU A 69 -2.72 17.41 -22.32
CA LEU A 69 -2.52 18.42 -23.37
C LEU A 69 -3.79 18.69 -24.17
N LEU A 70 -4.48 17.64 -24.64
CA LEU A 70 -5.72 17.80 -25.41
C LEU A 70 -6.80 18.52 -24.60
N GLU A 71 -6.90 18.27 -23.29
CA GLU A 71 -7.81 19.00 -22.41
C GLU A 71 -7.47 20.50 -22.36
N ARG A 72 -6.19 20.86 -22.19
CA ARG A 72 -5.76 22.26 -22.12
C ARG A 72 -5.89 23.02 -23.42
N TYR A 73 -5.64 22.36 -24.56
CA TYR A 73 -5.92 22.94 -25.87
C TYR A 73 -7.42 23.20 -26.03
N LYS A 74 -8.26 22.20 -25.72
CA LYS A 74 -9.72 22.33 -25.83
C LYS A 74 -10.29 23.40 -24.91
N SER A 75 -9.70 23.61 -23.72
CA SER A 75 -10.12 24.67 -22.81
C SER A 75 -9.59 26.06 -23.18
N GLY A 76 -8.70 26.16 -24.18
CA GLY A 76 -7.98 27.39 -24.51
C GLY A 76 -7.00 27.85 -23.43
N LYS A 77 -6.57 26.97 -22.50
CA LYS A 77 -5.57 27.35 -21.48
C LYS A 77 -4.21 27.58 -22.13
N TRP A 78 -3.84 26.71 -23.05
CA TRP A 78 -2.58 26.77 -23.79
C TRP A 78 -2.83 26.66 -25.28
N THR A 79 -1.96 27.25 -26.07
CA THR A 79 -1.89 27.04 -27.51
C THR A 79 -0.86 25.95 -27.83
N VAL A 80 -0.99 25.31 -28.99
CA VAL A 80 -0.03 24.31 -29.50
C VAL A 80 1.34 24.95 -29.63
N LYS A 81 1.44 26.19 -30.13
CA LYS A 81 2.72 26.89 -30.24
C LYS A 81 3.43 27.05 -28.90
N GLN A 82 2.71 27.40 -27.84
CA GLN A 82 3.30 27.52 -26.49
C GLN A 82 3.88 26.19 -26.01
N VAL A 83 3.09 25.12 -26.13
CA VAL A 83 3.51 23.78 -25.70
C VAL A 83 4.70 23.29 -26.53
N VAL A 84 4.64 23.36 -27.86
CA VAL A 84 5.75 22.94 -28.74
C VAL A 84 7.03 23.74 -28.43
N THR A 85 6.93 25.03 -28.12
CA THR A 85 8.07 25.84 -27.69
C THR A 85 8.69 25.32 -26.39
N ALA A 86 7.88 24.97 -25.39
CA ALA A 86 8.36 24.39 -24.14
C ALA A 86 9.09 23.04 -24.37
N PHE A 87 8.53 22.18 -25.22
CA PHE A 87 9.15 20.90 -25.59
C PHE A 87 10.44 21.08 -26.39
N LEU A 88 10.54 22.08 -27.27
CA LEU A 88 11.78 22.43 -27.98
C LEU A 88 12.86 22.90 -27.00
N LYS A 89 12.52 23.73 -26.01
CA LYS A 89 13.46 24.16 -24.95
C LYS A 89 14.02 22.98 -24.16
N ARG A 90 13.13 22.09 -23.69
CA ARG A 90 13.53 20.89 -22.95
C ARG A 90 14.36 19.94 -23.83
N THR A 91 13.98 19.77 -25.10
CA THR A 91 14.73 18.99 -26.09
C THR A 91 16.15 19.51 -26.28
N THR A 92 16.32 20.82 -26.50
CA THR A 92 17.64 21.44 -26.66
C THR A 92 18.50 21.25 -25.43
N ALA A 93 17.96 21.53 -24.23
CA ALA A 93 18.66 21.39 -22.97
C ALA A 93 19.15 19.95 -22.72
N ILE A 94 18.29 18.95 -22.91
CA ILE A 94 18.67 17.54 -22.73
C ILE A 94 19.61 17.07 -23.83
N HIS A 95 19.43 17.51 -25.08
CA HIS A 95 20.31 17.15 -26.18
C HIS A 95 21.75 17.63 -25.93
N GLN A 96 21.93 18.85 -25.41
CA GLN A 96 23.22 19.41 -25.03
C GLN A 96 23.99 18.53 -24.01
N LEU A 97 23.25 17.74 -23.21
CA LEU A 97 23.81 16.89 -22.15
C LEU A 97 23.93 15.41 -22.54
N THR A 98 23.22 14.96 -23.57
CA THR A 98 23.05 13.53 -23.87
C THR A 98 23.25 13.13 -25.32
N ASN A 99 23.27 14.08 -26.26
CA ASN A 99 23.44 13.80 -27.70
C ASN A 99 22.42 12.79 -28.26
N PHE A 100 21.13 12.92 -27.88
CA PHE A 100 20.09 11.97 -28.27
C PHE A 100 19.39 12.23 -29.61
N ALA A 101 19.51 13.44 -30.16
CA ALA A 101 18.84 13.86 -31.39
C ALA A 101 19.80 13.76 -32.58
N THR A 102 19.29 13.42 -33.77
CA THR A 102 20.02 13.65 -35.03
C THR A 102 19.65 14.99 -35.64
N GLU A 103 18.42 15.46 -35.45
CA GLU A 103 17.92 16.76 -35.93
C GLU A 103 16.82 17.30 -35.01
N ILE A 104 16.91 18.57 -34.61
CA ILE A 104 15.82 19.30 -33.94
C ILE A 104 15.06 20.09 -35.00
N LEU A 105 13.77 19.81 -35.17
CA LEU A 105 12.94 20.30 -36.28
C LEU A 105 12.14 21.56 -35.92
N ALA A 106 12.78 22.51 -35.23
CA ALA A 106 12.13 23.66 -34.59
C ALA A 106 11.25 24.47 -35.54
N GLU A 107 11.78 24.86 -36.71
CA GLU A 107 11.06 25.70 -37.67
C GLU A 107 9.77 25.02 -38.19
N SER A 108 9.88 23.77 -38.65
CA SER A 108 8.73 23.01 -39.14
C SER A 108 7.73 22.67 -38.02
N ALA A 109 8.22 22.44 -36.80
CA ALA A 109 7.36 22.14 -35.66
C ALA A 109 6.54 23.37 -35.24
N LEU A 110 7.16 24.54 -35.15
CA LEU A 110 6.48 25.80 -34.80
C LEU A 110 5.48 26.22 -35.89
N ARG A 111 5.84 26.06 -37.17
CA ARG A 111 4.91 26.32 -38.28
C ARG A 111 3.68 25.41 -38.20
N ARG A 112 3.87 24.11 -37.95
CA ARG A 112 2.76 23.17 -37.78
C ARG A 112 1.91 23.50 -36.55
N ALA A 113 2.54 23.94 -35.47
CA ALA A 113 1.84 24.38 -34.28
C ALA A 113 0.92 25.58 -34.57
N GLU A 114 1.41 26.58 -35.32
CA GLU A 114 0.62 27.73 -35.75
C GLU A 114 -0.57 27.32 -36.64
N GLU A 115 -0.38 26.41 -37.59
CA GLU A 115 -1.48 25.89 -38.42
C GLU A 115 -2.59 25.21 -37.60
N LEU A 116 -2.21 24.51 -36.53
CA LEU A 116 -3.15 23.82 -35.65
C LEU A 116 -3.88 24.80 -34.73
N ASP A 117 -3.18 25.79 -34.20
CA ASP A 117 -3.77 26.90 -33.44
C ASP A 117 -4.79 27.67 -34.31
N ASP A 118 -4.41 28.03 -35.53
CA ASP A 118 -5.28 28.67 -36.53
C ASP A 118 -6.53 27.84 -36.85
N HIS A 119 -6.38 26.53 -36.97
CA HIS A 119 -7.49 25.61 -37.23
C HIS A 119 -8.47 25.61 -36.04
N PHE A 120 -7.95 25.49 -34.81
CA PHE A 120 -8.77 25.50 -33.61
C PHE A 120 -9.48 26.84 -33.42
N GLU A 121 -8.80 27.97 -33.65
CA GLU A 121 -9.39 29.30 -33.58
C GLU A 121 -10.54 29.48 -34.58
N LYS A 122 -10.38 28.97 -35.82
CA LYS A 122 -11.39 29.11 -36.89
C LYS A 122 -12.59 28.17 -36.71
N THR A 123 -12.38 26.97 -36.16
CA THR A 123 -13.40 25.90 -36.16
C THR A 123 -13.99 25.61 -34.77
N GLY A 124 -13.24 25.90 -33.70
CA GLY A 124 -13.56 25.46 -32.34
C GLY A 124 -13.33 23.95 -32.11
N GLU A 125 -12.80 23.23 -33.10
CA GLU A 125 -12.59 21.78 -33.06
C GLU A 125 -11.10 21.42 -33.14
N LEU A 126 -10.72 20.34 -32.46
CA LEU A 126 -9.36 19.80 -32.56
C LEU A 126 -9.20 19.10 -33.91
N PHE A 127 -8.08 19.36 -34.58
CA PHE A 127 -7.73 18.80 -35.91
C PHE A 127 -7.82 17.26 -35.98
N GLY A 128 -7.50 16.57 -34.90
CA GLY A 128 -7.46 15.11 -34.85
C GLY A 128 -7.11 14.56 -33.46
N PRO A 129 -7.01 13.22 -33.31
CA PRO A 129 -6.79 12.57 -32.02
C PRO A 129 -5.43 12.88 -31.38
N LEU A 130 -4.48 13.44 -32.14
CA LEU A 130 -3.15 13.85 -31.69
C LEU A 130 -2.91 15.35 -31.91
N HIS A 131 -3.97 16.17 -31.97
CA HIS A 131 -3.86 17.61 -32.18
C HIS A 131 -2.80 18.25 -31.26
N GLY A 132 -1.72 18.74 -31.87
CA GLY A 132 -0.68 19.49 -31.19
C GLY A 132 0.23 18.66 -30.28
N ILE A 133 0.22 17.33 -30.40
CA ILE A 133 1.02 16.46 -29.51
C ILE A 133 2.49 16.42 -29.97
N PRO A 134 3.46 16.86 -29.14
CA PRO A 134 4.88 16.83 -29.48
C PRO A 134 5.40 15.40 -29.62
N THR A 135 5.86 15.05 -30.82
CA THR A 135 6.22 13.68 -31.21
C THR A 135 7.68 13.59 -31.66
N SER A 136 8.40 12.57 -31.22
CA SER A 136 9.76 12.22 -31.67
C SER A 136 9.74 11.01 -32.63
N VAL A 137 10.74 10.93 -33.50
CA VAL A 137 10.83 9.88 -34.53
C VAL A 137 12.25 9.34 -34.63
N LYS A 138 12.41 8.01 -34.53
CA LYS A 138 13.69 7.33 -34.76
C LYS A 138 14.19 7.56 -36.18
N GLU A 139 15.49 7.88 -36.33
CA GLU A 139 16.09 8.33 -37.59
C GLU A 139 15.79 7.43 -38.80
N HIS A 140 15.86 6.10 -38.66
CA HIS A 140 15.66 5.21 -39.81
C HIS A 140 14.21 5.11 -40.32
N ILE A 141 13.24 5.76 -39.67
CA ILE A 141 11.88 5.91 -40.18
C ILE A 141 11.91 7.10 -41.15
N GLY A 142 11.78 6.81 -42.45
CA GLY A 142 12.05 7.78 -43.51
C GLY A 142 11.17 9.03 -43.42
N MET A 143 11.78 10.20 -43.52
CA MET A 143 11.08 11.49 -43.53
C MET A 143 11.44 12.26 -44.80
N ALA A 144 10.44 12.82 -45.46
CA ALA A 144 10.61 13.50 -46.74
C ALA A 144 11.65 14.63 -46.65
N GLY A 145 12.63 14.62 -47.55
CA GLY A 145 13.67 15.64 -47.65
C GLY A 145 14.72 15.61 -46.54
N ARG A 146 14.75 14.57 -45.70
CA ARG A 146 15.72 14.41 -44.61
C ARG A 146 16.58 13.16 -44.83
N ILE A 147 17.88 13.24 -44.53
CA ILE A 147 18.78 12.08 -44.68
C ILE A 147 18.30 10.94 -43.76
N THR A 148 18.21 9.74 -44.31
CA THR A 148 17.78 8.52 -43.60
C THR A 148 18.86 7.44 -43.76
N HIS A 149 19.81 7.36 -42.82
CA HIS A 149 21.05 6.60 -43.00
C HIS A 149 21.10 5.27 -42.22
N ALA A 150 20.17 5.00 -41.29
CA ALA A 150 20.10 3.74 -40.53
C ALA A 150 21.41 3.38 -39.77
N GLY A 151 22.22 4.38 -39.43
CA GLY A 151 23.52 4.20 -38.77
C GLY A 151 24.65 3.70 -39.69
N PHE A 152 24.54 3.85 -41.02
CA PHE A 152 25.60 3.55 -41.99
C PHE A 152 26.11 4.82 -42.68
N VAL A 153 27.42 5.08 -42.62
CA VAL A 153 28.03 6.27 -43.25
C VAL A 153 27.85 6.21 -44.77
N SER A 154 27.91 5.03 -45.37
CA SER A 154 27.73 4.86 -46.82
C SER A 154 26.31 5.14 -47.32
N LYS A 155 25.34 5.39 -46.41
CA LYS A 155 23.92 5.67 -46.72
C LYS A 155 23.48 7.09 -46.41
N ILE A 156 24.39 8.02 -46.09
CA ILE A 156 24.05 9.44 -45.84
C ILE A 156 23.44 10.16 -47.06
N THR A 157 23.53 9.58 -48.26
CA THR A 157 22.90 10.11 -49.47
C THR A 157 21.45 9.65 -49.67
N ASN A 158 20.94 8.76 -48.80
CA ASN A 158 19.55 8.32 -48.86
C ASN A 158 18.63 9.40 -48.29
N VAL A 159 17.89 10.08 -49.16
CA VAL A 159 16.93 11.12 -48.80
C VAL A 159 15.55 10.70 -49.34
N PRO A 160 14.62 10.23 -48.48
CA PRO A 160 13.28 9.87 -48.90
C PRO A 160 12.54 11.04 -49.54
N VAL A 161 11.75 10.75 -50.57
CA VAL A 161 10.90 11.74 -51.25
C VAL A 161 9.58 11.92 -50.50
N GLU A 162 9.12 10.87 -49.81
CA GLU A 162 7.88 10.84 -49.05
C GLU A 162 8.16 10.45 -47.60
N ASP A 163 7.29 10.88 -46.69
CA ASP A 163 7.29 10.42 -45.31
C ASP A 163 6.91 8.94 -45.25
N ALA A 164 7.46 8.19 -44.31
CA ALA A 164 6.97 6.85 -43.99
C ALA A 164 5.48 6.88 -43.63
N LEU A 165 4.75 5.81 -43.95
CA LEU A 165 3.29 5.78 -43.76
C LEU A 165 2.88 6.05 -42.30
N SER A 166 3.68 5.58 -41.34
CA SER A 166 3.48 5.87 -39.92
C SER A 166 3.58 7.38 -39.61
N ILE A 167 4.55 8.09 -40.18
CA ILE A 167 4.69 9.56 -40.05
C ILE A 167 3.50 10.28 -40.68
N GLN A 168 3.07 9.85 -41.87
CA GLN A 168 1.90 10.43 -42.54
C GLN A 168 0.65 10.33 -41.66
N ILE A 169 0.39 9.16 -41.08
CA ILE A 169 -0.75 8.93 -40.18
C ILE A 169 -0.66 9.80 -38.93
N LEU A 170 0.52 9.93 -38.32
CA LEU A 170 0.73 10.80 -37.15
C LEU A 170 0.46 12.27 -37.48
N LYS A 171 1.01 12.79 -38.59
CA LYS A 171 0.77 14.16 -39.06
C LYS A 171 -0.71 14.42 -39.36
N ASN A 172 -1.38 13.46 -40.01
CA ASN A 172 -2.82 13.51 -40.28
C ASN A 172 -3.67 13.43 -39.00
N GLY A 173 -3.16 12.78 -37.95
CA GLY A 173 -3.77 12.80 -36.62
C GLY A 173 -3.60 14.13 -35.87
N GLY A 174 -2.78 15.05 -36.40
CA GLY A 174 -2.49 16.36 -35.79
C GLY A 174 -1.21 16.42 -34.96
N ALA A 175 -0.38 15.37 -34.96
CA ALA A 175 0.88 15.34 -34.22
C ALA A 175 1.89 16.36 -34.75
N VAL A 176 2.72 16.91 -33.86
CA VAL A 176 3.81 17.83 -34.21
C VAL A 176 5.15 17.13 -34.04
N ILE A 177 5.75 16.72 -35.15
CA ILE A 177 7.07 16.08 -35.14
C ILE A 177 8.14 17.16 -35.02
N HIS A 178 8.88 17.13 -33.92
CA HIS A 178 9.81 18.20 -33.54
C HIS A 178 11.25 17.75 -33.35
N VAL A 179 11.51 16.44 -33.36
CA VAL A 179 12.87 15.89 -33.22
C VAL A 179 12.99 14.53 -33.92
N ARG A 180 14.12 14.33 -34.62
CA ARG A 180 14.57 13.01 -35.09
C ARG A 180 15.65 12.50 -34.14
N THR A 181 15.59 11.23 -33.75
CA THR A 181 16.41 10.70 -32.67
C THR A 181 17.46 9.70 -33.11
N ASN A 182 18.56 9.67 -32.35
CA ASN A 182 19.75 8.89 -32.62
C ASN A 182 19.53 7.38 -32.38
N GLN A 183 20.39 6.59 -33.01
CA GLN A 183 20.31 5.14 -33.05
C GLN A 183 21.72 4.53 -33.22
N PRO A 184 21.92 3.24 -32.92
CA PRO A 184 23.21 2.58 -33.07
C PRO A 184 23.61 2.30 -34.52
N GLN A 185 24.91 2.08 -34.74
CA GLN A 185 25.45 1.56 -35.99
C GLN A 185 24.70 0.26 -36.37
N SER A 186 24.25 0.17 -37.63
CA SER A 186 23.48 -0.94 -38.20
C SER A 186 22.10 -1.25 -37.62
N LEU A 187 21.61 -0.48 -36.63
CA LEU A 187 20.37 -0.74 -35.88
C LEU A 187 20.39 -2.03 -35.02
N MET A 188 21.41 -2.87 -35.12
CA MET A 188 21.44 -4.23 -34.57
C MET A 188 22.21 -4.34 -33.25
N HIS A 189 21.95 -3.42 -32.31
CA HIS A 189 22.33 -3.62 -30.90
C HIS A 189 21.47 -2.81 -29.92
N LEU A 190 21.51 -3.23 -28.66
CA LEU A 190 20.70 -2.68 -27.55
C LEU A 190 21.40 -1.51 -26.82
N ASP A 191 22.23 -0.77 -27.55
CA ASP A 191 22.91 0.47 -27.10
C ASP A 191 22.72 1.56 -28.17
N CYS A 192 23.29 2.75 -27.98
CA CYS A 192 23.08 3.87 -28.89
C CYS A 192 24.39 4.61 -29.21
N ASN A 193 25.20 4.01 -30.08
CA ASN A 193 26.45 4.59 -30.59
C ASN A 193 26.65 4.27 -32.07
N ASN A 194 27.10 5.25 -32.86
CA ASN A 194 27.40 5.12 -34.28
C ASN A 194 28.55 6.05 -34.70
N ASN A 195 29.13 5.84 -35.88
CA ASN A 195 30.25 6.64 -36.40
C ASN A 195 29.84 8.02 -36.97
N ILE A 196 28.54 8.34 -37.00
CA ILE A 196 28.01 9.55 -37.63
C ILE A 196 27.80 10.63 -36.57
N THR A 197 26.82 10.44 -35.70
CA THR A 197 26.43 11.37 -34.63
C THR A 197 26.97 10.97 -33.26
N GLY A 198 27.63 9.81 -33.15
CA GLY A 198 28.29 9.38 -31.92
C GLY A 198 27.36 8.77 -30.89
N LEU A 199 27.82 8.81 -29.63
CA LEU A 199 27.22 8.16 -28.48
C LEU A 199 26.07 9.01 -27.90
N THR A 200 24.95 8.36 -27.61
CA THR A 200 23.87 8.92 -26.79
C THR A 200 24.00 8.44 -25.35
N LEU A 201 23.80 9.35 -24.39
CA LEU A 201 23.95 9.09 -22.95
C LEU A 201 22.59 8.98 -22.26
N ASN A 202 22.50 8.18 -21.20
CA ASN A 202 21.29 8.09 -20.38
C ASN A 202 21.19 9.29 -19.40
N PRO A 203 20.06 10.02 -19.37
CA PRO A 203 19.91 11.19 -18.51
C PRO A 203 19.85 10.86 -17.01
N HIS A 204 19.45 9.65 -16.61
CA HIS A 204 19.45 9.24 -15.19
C HIS A 204 20.87 8.99 -14.67
N ASN A 205 21.78 8.53 -15.54
CA ASN A 205 23.19 8.39 -15.24
C ASN A 205 24.01 8.36 -16.54
N LEU A 206 24.82 9.39 -16.77
CA LEU A 206 25.63 9.56 -17.99
C LEU A 206 26.68 8.44 -18.25
N LEU A 207 26.94 7.57 -17.27
CA LEU A 207 27.80 6.38 -17.45
C LEU A 207 27.04 5.16 -17.98
N LEU A 208 25.70 5.20 -17.98
CA LEU A 208 24.85 4.11 -18.44
C LEU A 208 24.41 4.32 -19.88
N SER A 209 24.13 3.20 -20.53
CA SER A 209 23.51 3.17 -21.85
C SER A 209 22.06 3.66 -21.75
N PRO A 210 21.57 4.43 -22.73
CA PRO A 210 20.14 4.71 -22.89
C PRO A 210 19.37 3.50 -23.44
N GLY A 211 20.05 2.38 -23.71
CA GLY A 211 19.48 1.25 -24.42
C GLY A 211 19.46 1.49 -25.93
N GLY A 212 18.97 0.51 -26.67
CA GLY A 212 18.90 0.59 -28.11
C GLY A 212 18.03 -0.48 -28.72
N SER A 213 17.77 -0.46 -30.02
CA SER A 213 18.31 0.51 -30.98
C SER A 213 17.54 1.83 -31.09
N SER A 214 16.40 1.98 -30.42
CA SER A 214 15.68 3.26 -30.35
C SER A 214 16.15 4.09 -29.15
N GLY A 215 17.47 4.17 -28.95
CA GLY A 215 18.07 4.78 -27.75
C GLY A 215 17.74 6.27 -27.61
N GLY A 216 17.81 7.01 -28.70
CA GLY A 216 17.41 8.42 -28.70
C GLY A 216 15.92 8.63 -28.41
N GLU A 217 15.03 7.74 -28.85
CA GLU A 217 13.61 7.76 -28.46
C GLU A 217 13.43 7.53 -26.95
N GLY A 218 14.18 6.58 -26.38
CA GLY A 218 14.19 6.31 -24.95
C GLY A 218 14.55 7.56 -24.14
N VAL A 219 15.63 8.25 -24.52
CA VAL A 219 16.02 9.53 -23.89
C VAL A 219 14.95 10.59 -24.13
N SER A 220 14.44 10.73 -25.36
CA SER A 220 13.44 11.74 -25.71
C SER A 220 12.19 11.65 -24.83
N VAL A 221 11.60 10.46 -24.71
CA VAL A 221 10.37 10.27 -23.92
C VAL A 221 10.68 10.21 -22.42
N GLY A 222 11.75 9.52 -22.01
CA GLY A 222 12.15 9.39 -20.60
C GLY A 222 12.57 10.72 -19.96
N ALA A 223 13.22 11.60 -20.73
CA ALA A 223 13.57 12.96 -20.35
C ALA A 223 12.46 13.99 -20.63
N LYS A 224 11.26 13.51 -21.00
CA LYS A 224 10.08 14.35 -21.23
C LYS A 224 10.28 15.41 -22.33
N CYS A 225 11.22 15.16 -23.25
CA CYS A 225 11.43 15.94 -24.46
C CYS A 225 10.36 15.67 -25.51
N SER A 226 9.59 14.58 -25.36
CA SER A 226 8.42 14.29 -26.20
C SER A 226 7.36 13.55 -25.38
N VAL A 227 6.09 13.65 -25.80
CA VAL A 227 4.98 12.89 -25.20
C VAL A 227 4.90 11.49 -25.78
N ILE A 228 5.02 11.37 -27.10
CA ILE A 228 5.00 10.11 -27.84
C ILE A 228 6.22 10.03 -28.75
N GLY A 229 6.91 8.90 -28.70
CA GLY A 229 7.96 8.54 -29.65
C GLY A 229 7.53 7.38 -30.55
N ILE A 230 8.13 7.26 -31.72
CA ILE A 230 8.02 6.07 -32.59
C ILE A 230 9.39 5.43 -32.80
N GLY A 231 9.52 4.21 -32.29
CA GLY A 231 10.69 3.37 -32.44
C GLY A 231 10.41 2.11 -33.26
N THR A 232 11.42 1.25 -33.34
CA THR A 232 11.30 -0.07 -33.97
C THR A 232 11.91 -1.16 -33.10
N ASP A 233 11.39 -2.40 -33.21
CA ASP A 233 11.77 -3.54 -32.38
C ASP A 233 11.83 -4.83 -33.20
N ILE A 234 13.01 -5.45 -33.26
CA ILE A 234 13.23 -6.80 -33.81
C ILE A 234 13.83 -7.77 -32.77
N GLY A 235 14.43 -7.23 -31.70
CA GLY A 235 15.03 -7.99 -30.60
C GLY A 235 14.94 -7.32 -29.23
N GLY A 236 14.20 -6.22 -29.08
CA GLY A 236 14.14 -5.42 -27.85
C GLY A 236 14.19 -3.91 -28.06
N SER A 237 14.33 -3.44 -29.30
CA SER A 237 14.72 -2.07 -29.61
C SER A 237 13.71 -0.96 -29.27
N ILE A 238 12.47 -1.27 -28.88
CA ILE A 238 11.56 -0.30 -28.23
C ILE A 238 11.63 -0.45 -26.71
N ARG A 239 11.65 -1.71 -26.25
CA ARG A 239 11.48 -2.10 -24.86
C ARG A 239 12.68 -1.78 -23.99
N ILE A 240 13.90 -2.00 -24.49
CA ILE A 240 15.13 -1.74 -23.75
C ILE A 240 15.36 -0.24 -23.53
N PRO A 241 15.23 0.64 -24.56
CA PRO A 241 15.25 2.07 -24.32
C PRO A 241 14.15 2.54 -23.36
N ALA A 242 12.94 2.00 -23.46
CA ALA A 242 11.88 2.33 -22.51
C ALA A 242 12.26 1.94 -21.07
N ALA A 243 12.81 0.74 -20.88
CA ALA A 243 13.23 0.24 -19.59
C ALA A 243 14.34 1.10 -18.96
N PHE A 244 15.41 1.37 -19.70
CA PHE A 244 16.58 2.07 -19.17
C PHE A 244 16.35 3.56 -18.92
N ASN A 245 15.37 4.18 -19.58
CA ASN A 245 15.05 5.60 -19.40
C ASN A 245 13.81 5.83 -18.51
N GLY A 246 13.19 4.76 -18.00
CA GLY A 246 12.05 4.88 -17.09
C GLY A 246 10.76 5.38 -17.76
N CYS A 247 10.55 5.06 -19.04
CA CYS A 247 9.32 5.39 -19.77
C CYS A 247 8.56 4.14 -20.24
N TYR A 248 7.43 4.36 -20.92
CA TYR A 248 6.57 3.29 -21.39
C TYR A 248 6.91 2.95 -22.84
N GLY A 249 6.82 1.67 -23.21
CA GLY A 249 7.07 1.24 -24.58
C GLY A 249 6.24 0.03 -24.97
N LEU A 250 5.78 -0.03 -26.21
CA LEU A 250 5.03 -1.18 -26.74
C LEU A 250 5.71 -1.72 -27.99
N ARG A 251 6.09 -3.00 -27.93
CA ARG A 251 6.34 -3.82 -29.11
C ARG A 251 5.00 -4.45 -29.52
N PRO A 252 4.33 -3.99 -30.59
CA PRO A 252 3.10 -4.61 -31.05
C PRO A 252 3.39 -5.95 -31.76
N THR A 253 2.32 -6.69 -32.02
CA THR A 253 2.35 -7.84 -32.93
C THR A 253 2.84 -7.40 -34.31
N ALA A 254 3.69 -8.21 -34.96
CA ALA A 254 4.16 -7.91 -36.31
C ALA A 254 3.00 -7.80 -37.31
N GLN A 255 3.19 -6.96 -38.34
CA GLN A 255 2.19 -6.64 -39.37
C GLN A 255 0.92 -5.92 -38.87
N ARG A 256 0.92 -5.37 -37.65
CA ARG A 256 -0.13 -4.42 -37.22
C ARG A 256 0.19 -2.99 -37.66
N VAL A 257 1.35 -2.47 -37.24
CA VAL A 257 1.79 -1.10 -37.52
C VAL A 257 2.60 -1.05 -38.82
N PRO A 258 2.35 -0.09 -39.72
CA PRO A 258 3.09 0.04 -40.98
C PRO A 258 4.58 0.27 -40.75
N CYS A 259 5.39 -0.45 -41.53
CA CYS A 259 6.83 -0.19 -41.67
C CYS A 259 7.19 0.30 -43.08
N PHE A 260 6.19 0.50 -43.95
CA PHE A 260 6.37 1.11 -45.25
C PHE A 260 7.00 2.51 -45.13
N GLY A 261 8.17 2.68 -45.78
CA GLY A 261 9.00 3.87 -45.71
C GLY A 261 10.11 3.83 -44.65
N ASN A 262 10.21 2.77 -43.83
CA ASN A 262 11.38 2.56 -42.98
C ASN A 262 12.59 2.13 -43.83
N PHE A 263 13.79 2.55 -43.42
CA PHE A 263 15.04 2.24 -44.10
C PHE A 263 15.90 1.21 -43.33
N GLY A 264 16.61 0.38 -44.08
CA GLY A 264 17.57 -0.62 -43.61
C GLY A 264 18.27 -1.29 -44.80
N ILE A 265 19.25 -2.17 -44.55
CA ILE A 265 20.01 -2.82 -45.64
C ILE A 265 19.63 -4.28 -45.88
N THR A 266 18.75 -4.85 -45.06
CA THR A 266 18.34 -6.27 -45.09
C THR A 266 16.87 -6.45 -45.49
N PHE A 267 16.37 -5.60 -46.39
CA PHE A 267 15.02 -5.75 -46.94
C PHE A 267 14.80 -7.15 -47.55
N GLY A 268 13.60 -7.69 -47.36
CA GLY A 268 13.24 -9.05 -47.79
C GLY A 268 13.50 -10.15 -46.76
N GLN A 269 14.04 -9.84 -45.58
CA GLN A 269 14.07 -10.78 -44.46
C GLN A 269 12.64 -11.03 -43.94
N GLU A 270 12.24 -12.31 -43.91
CA GLU A 270 10.91 -12.75 -43.47
C GLU A 270 10.94 -13.67 -42.24
N SER A 271 12.14 -14.05 -41.80
CA SER A 271 12.33 -15.02 -40.71
C SER A 271 12.02 -14.44 -39.33
N ILE A 272 12.32 -13.17 -39.07
CA ILE A 272 11.98 -12.46 -37.84
C ILE A 272 11.65 -11.03 -38.26
N ARG A 273 10.35 -10.71 -38.32
CA ARG A 273 9.91 -9.40 -38.78
C ARG A 273 10.10 -8.36 -37.67
N GLY A 274 10.78 -7.27 -38.01
CA GLY A 274 10.80 -6.06 -37.19
C GLY A 274 9.43 -5.40 -37.16
N VAL A 275 9.15 -4.66 -36.09
CA VAL A 275 7.91 -3.90 -35.92
C VAL A 275 8.22 -2.43 -35.64
N ALA A 276 7.29 -1.54 -35.96
CA ALA A 276 7.27 -0.17 -35.43
C ALA A 276 6.25 -0.09 -34.29
N GLY A 277 6.50 0.77 -33.30
CA GLY A 277 5.62 0.91 -32.14
C GLY A 277 5.96 2.12 -31.28
N PRO A 278 5.06 2.46 -30.33
CA PRO A 278 5.20 3.66 -29.53
C PRO A 278 6.14 3.52 -28.34
N LEU A 279 6.77 4.64 -28.00
CA LEU A 279 7.18 4.97 -26.64
C LEU A 279 6.26 6.09 -26.13
N GLY A 280 5.97 6.13 -24.84
CA GLY A 280 5.05 7.10 -24.25
C GLY A 280 5.34 7.41 -22.78
N GLN A 281 4.60 8.36 -22.22
CA GLN A 281 4.71 8.75 -20.82
C GLN A 281 3.72 8.04 -19.89
N SER A 282 2.76 7.31 -20.47
CA SER A 282 1.75 6.51 -19.78
C SER A 282 1.30 5.34 -20.66
N VAL A 283 0.60 4.37 -20.08
CA VAL A 283 -0.06 3.30 -20.86
C VAL A 283 -1.15 3.88 -21.78
N ASP A 284 -1.80 4.97 -21.37
CA ASP A 284 -2.82 5.67 -22.16
C ASP A 284 -2.24 6.31 -23.42
N ASP A 285 -1.00 6.82 -23.37
CA ASP A 285 -0.30 7.33 -24.55
C ASP A 285 -0.01 6.21 -25.56
N LEU A 286 0.38 5.02 -25.08
CA LEU A 286 0.59 3.85 -25.93
C LEU A 286 -0.73 3.45 -26.63
N GLU A 287 -1.84 3.42 -25.90
CA GLU A 287 -3.16 3.15 -26.47
C GLU A 287 -3.58 4.23 -27.47
N ARG A 288 -3.33 5.50 -27.15
CA ARG A 288 -3.65 6.63 -28.03
C ARG A 288 -2.90 6.55 -29.35
N PHE A 289 -1.61 6.22 -29.32
CA PHE A 289 -0.83 5.98 -30.53
C PHE A 289 -1.44 4.82 -31.33
N MET A 290 -1.64 3.66 -30.71
CA MET A 290 -2.11 2.46 -31.43
C MET A 290 -3.51 2.65 -32.03
N SER A 291 -4.42 3.29 -31.29
CA SER A 291 -5.77 3.61 -31.77
C SER A 291 -5.80 4.66 -32.88
N THR A 292 -4.81 5.56 -32.92
CA THR A 292 -4.65 6.51 -34.02
C THR A 292 -4.10 5.80 -35.26
N MET A 293 -3.06 4.98 -35.08
CA MET A 293 -2.38 4.26 -36.15
C MET A 293 -3.29 3.23 -36.84
N LEU A 294 -4.14 2.55 -36.06
CA LEU A 294 -5.03 1.48 -36.51
C LEU A 294 -6.52 1.90 -36.47
N GLY A 295 -6.78 3.21 -36.45
CA GLY A 295 -8.11 3.78 -36.40
C GLY A 295 -8.89 3.69 -37.71
N SER A 296 -10.19 3.98 -37.67
CA SER A 296 -11.09 3.91 -38.83
C SER A 296 -10.72 4.87 -39.96
N GLU A 297 -10.06 5.99 -39.64
CA GLU A 297 -9.62 6.97 -40.64
C GLU A 297 -8.26 6.61 -41.24
N ALA A 298 -7.36 6.01 -40.46
CA ALA A 298 -5.98 5.75 -40.90
C ALA A 298 -5.88 4.58 -41.88
N LYS A 299 -6.58 3.46 -41.59
CA LYS A 299 -6.62 2.21 -42.40
C LYS A 299 -5.30 1.92 -43.14
N PRO A 300 -4.16 1.79 -42.43
CA PRO A 300 -2.85 1.73 -43.05
C PRO A 300 -2.70 0.58 -44.07
N TRP A 301 -3.48 -0.49 -43.92
CA TRP A 301 -3.51 -1.64 -44.83
C TRP A 301 -4.08 -1.33 -46.22
N ASP A 302 -4.76 -0.19 -46.42
CA ASP A 302 -5.20 0.25 -47.75
C ASP A 302 -4.02 0.77 -48.60
N VAL A 303 -2.88 1.07 -47.96
CA VAL A 303 -1.62 1.51 -48.60
C VAL A 303 -0.54 0.43 -48.45
N ASP A 304 -0.26 -0.01 -47.22
CA ASP A 304 0.72 -1.07 -46.93
C ASP A 304 0.04 -2.44 -46.91
N THR A 305 0.01 -3.08 -48.08
CA THR A 305 -0.62 -4.40 -48.29
C THR A 305 0.09 -5.55 -47.55
N THR A 306 1.22 -5.30 -46.87
CA THR A 306 1.91 -6.31 -46.05
C THR A 306 1.27 -6.47 -44.66
N LEU A 307 0.38 -5.56 -44.28
CA LEU A 307 -0.30 -5.55 -42.99
C LEU A 307 -1.48 -6.51 -42.94
N VAL A 308 -1.77 -6.99 -41.73
CA VAL A 308 -3.04 -7.68 -41.46
C VAL A 308 -4.09 -6.60 -41.17
N PRO A 309 -5.23 -6.55 -41.89
CA PRO A 309 -6.22 -5.47 -41.77
C PRO A 309 -7.06 -5.61 -40.49
N THR A 310 -6.43 -5.39 -39.34
CA THR A 310 -7.04 -5.50 -38.00
C THR A 310 -7.12 -4.12 -37.35
N PRO A 311 -8.32 -3.51 -37.26
CA PRO A 311 -8.48 -2.22 -36.59
C PRO A 311 -8.32 -2.34 -35.07
N TRP A 312 -7.98 -1.23 -34.41
CA TRP A 312 -7.90 -1.18 -32.94
C TRP A 312 -9.28 -1.44 -32.32
N ARG A 313 -9.37 -2.45 -31.45
CA ARG A 313 -10.62 -2.83 -30.77
C ARG A 313 -10.75 -2.16 -29.41
N ARG A 314 -11.99 -1.83 -29.02
CA ARG A 314 -12.30 -1.54 -27.61
C ARG A 314 -12.57 -2.85 -26.89
N VAL A 315 -11.74 -3.18 -25.91
CA VAL A 315 -11.83 -4.42 -25.13
C VAL A 315 -11.85 -4.12 -23.63
N SER A 316 -12.33 -5.08 -22.85
CA SER A 316 -12.23 -5.05 -21.39
C SER A 316 -11.65 -6.38 -20.91
N LEU A 317 -10.86 -6.35 -19.84
CA LEU A 317 -10.31 -7.58 -19.26
C LEU A 317 -11.43 -8.41 -18.64
N LYS A 318 -11.25 -9.72 -18.71
CA LYS A 318 -12.06 -10.67 -17.94
C LYS A 318 -11.74 -10.53 -16.46
N LYS A 319 -12.72 -10.84 -15.59
CA LYS A 319 -12.57 -10.74 -14.13
C LYS A 319 -11.58 -11.76 -13.56
N ASP A 320 -11.40 -12.89 -14.26
CA ASP A 320 -10.60 -14.05 -13.91
C ASP A 320 -9.27 -14.10 -14.68
N VAL A 321 -8.72 -12.93 -15.02
CA VAL A 321 -7.44 -12.84 -15.73
C VAL A 321 -6.31 -13.46 -14.90
N THR A 322 -5.49 -14.30 -15.54
CA THR A 322 -4.31 -14.91 -14.93
C THR A 322 -3.03 -14.27 -15.47
N ILE A 323 -2.25 -13.64 -14.59
CA ILE A 323 -0.93 -13.08 -14.91
C ILE A 323 0.15 -13.96 -14.29
N ALA A 324 0.93 -14.62 -15.14
CA ALA A 324 2.04 -15.44 -14.67
C ALA A 324 3.30 -14.60 -14.47
N VAL A 325 4.12 -14.93 -13.48
CA VAL A 325 5.35 -14.18 -13.15
C VAL A 325 6.56 -15.04 -13.46
N MET A 326 7.37 -14.60 -14.41
CA MET A 326 8.64 -15.23 -14.77
C MET A 326 9.78 -14.43 -14.15
N LEU A 327 10.37 -14.93 -13.07
CA LEU A 327 11.47 -14.24 -12.37
C LEU A 327 12.79 -14.29 -13.12
N ASP A 328 13.07 -15.38 -13.83
CA ASP A 328 14.25 -15.54 -14.67
C ASP A 328 13.95 -16.38 -15.93
N ASP A 329 14.79 -16.25 -16.97
CA ASP A 329 14.63 -16.95 -18.25
C ASP A 329 15.23 -18.37 -18.28
N GLY A 330 15.62 -18.91 -17.13
CA GLY A 330 16.31 -20.18 -16.98
C GLY A 330 17.79 -20.14 -17.36
N ARG A 331 18.32 -19.01 -17.85
CA ARG A 331 19.71 -18.91 -18.36
C ARG A 331 20.56 -17.89 -17.63
N VAL A 332 20.07 -16.66 -17.50
CA VAL A 332 20.78 -15.55 -16.84
C VAL A 332 19.90 -14.98 -15.75
N LYS A 333 20.38 -14.98 -14.51
CA LYS A 333 19.61 -14.46 -13.37
C LYS A 333 19.57 -12.92 -13.41
N PRO A 334 18.39 -12.29 -13.29
CA PRO A 334 18.31 -10.83 -13.19
C PRO A 334 18.94 -10.30 -11.90
N HIS A 335 19.43 -9.06 -11.96
CA HIS A 335 19.98 -8.37 -10.80
C HIS A 335 18.91 -8.18 -9.71
N PRO A 336 19.32 -8.10 -8.42
CA PRO A 336 18.42 -7.88 -7.29
C PRO A 336 17.30 -6.84 -7.48
N PRO A 337 17.55 -5.63 -8.03
CA PRO A 337 16.48 -4.63 -8.19
C PRO A 337 15.36 -5.09 -9.12
N VAL A 338 15.69 -5.84 -10.18
CA VAL A 338 14.69 -6.32 -11.15
C VAL A 338 13.80 -7.40 -10.52
N VAL A 339 14.40 -8.33 -9.76
CA VAL A 339 13.66 -9.35 -9.01
C VAL A 339 12.72 -8.70 -8.00
N ARG A 340 13.23 -7.75 -7.21
CA ARG A 340 12.40 -6.98 -6.24
C ARG A 340 11.23 -6.28 -6.91
N ALA A 341 11.43 -5.69 -8.08
CA ALA A 341 10.36 -5.02 -8.82
C ALA A 341 9.28 -6.00 -9.31
N LEU A 342 9.66 -7.19 -9.78
CA LEU A 342 8.71 -8.23 -10.18
C LEU A 342 7.91 -8.77 -9.00
N ASP A 343 8.57 -9.05 -7.87
CA ASP A 343 7.90 -9.50 -6.65
C ASP A 343 6.92 -8.45 -6.14
N THR A 344 7.34 -7.18 -6.10
CA THR A 344 6.47 -6.07 -5.68
C THR A 344 5.27 -5.92 -6.61
N ALA A 345 5.48 -6.00 -7.93
CA ALA A 345 4.39 -5.94 -8.91
C ALA A 345 3.42 -7.13 -8.76
N ALA A 346 3.95 -8.34 -8.56
CA ALA A 346 3.15 -9.54 -8.32
C ALA A 346 2.30 -9.43 -7.05
N GLU A 347 2.86 -8.95 -5.95
CA GLU A 347 2.14 -8.70 -4.70
C GLU A 347 1.02 -7.66 -4.84
N LYS A 348 1.29 -6.57 -5.58
CA LYS A 348 0.28 -5.53 -5.85
C LYS A 348 -0.85 -6.07 -6.72
N LEU A 349 -0.55 -6.87 -7.74
CA LEU A 349 -1.56 -7.55 -8.56
C LEU A 349 -2.41 -8.52 -7.75
N ARG A 350 -1.78 -9.36 -6.91
CA ARG A 350 -2.51 -10.25 -5.97
C ARG A 350 -3.43 -9.46 -5.04
N SER A 351 -2.95 -8.33 -4.54
CA SER A 351 -3.73 -7.42 -3.69
C SER A 351 -4.89 -6.75 -4.44
N ALA A 352 -4.76 -6.54 -5.75
CA ALA A 352 -5.84 -6.08 -6.62
C ALA A 352 -6.84 -7.19 -7.00
N GLY A 353 -6.65 -8.42 -6.52
CA GLY A 353 -7.54 -9.56 -6.77
C GLY A 353 -7.28 -10.28 -8.10
N VAL A 354 -6.12 -10.05 -8.73
CA VAL A 354 -5.68 -10.76 -9.94
C VAL A 354 -5.15 -12.14 -9.57
N ASP A 355 -5.45 -13.15 -10.38
CA ASP A 355 -4.82 -14.47 -10.22
C ASP A 355 -3.38 -14.40 -10.71
N VAL A 356 -2.43 -14.63 -9.80
CA VAL A 356 -0.99 -14.50 -10.08
C VAL A 356 -0.29 -15.81 -9.76
N VAL A 357 0.27 -16.42 -10.81
CA VAL A 357 0.90 -17.74 -10.76
C VAL A 357 2.38 -17.66 -11.15
N ASP A 358 3.18 -18.60 -10.68
CA ASP A 358 4.59 -18.66 -11.07
C ASP A 358 4.74 -19.22 -12.49
N TRP A 359 5.68 -18.67 -13.26
CA TRP A 359 5.99 -19.10 -14.62
C TRP A 359 7.46 -19.52 -14.75
N GLU A 360 7.66 -20.80 -15.01
CA GLU A 360 8.96 -21.32 -15.44
C GLU A 360 9.17 -21.05 -16.94
N ALA A 361 10.32 -20.50 -17.31
CA ALA A 361 10.65 -20.20 -18.70
C ALA A 361 10.61 -21.46 -19.58
N PHE A 362 9.78 -21.44 -20.63
CA PHE A 362 9.60 -22.61 -21.49
C PHE A 362 10.66 -22.66 -22.60
N ASP A 363 11.74 -23.41 -22.35
CA ASP A 363 12.82 -23.71 -23.31
C ASP A 363 13.37 -22.47 -24.06
N HIS A 364 13.63 -21.41 -23.30
CA HIS A 364 14.19 -20.16 -23.83
C HIS A 364 15.58 -20.37 -24.45
N ALA A 365 16.27 -21.44 -24.08
CA ALA A 365 17.53 -21.83 -24.72
C ALA A 365 17.36 -22.21 -26.19
N ARG A 366 16.37 -23.05 -26.50
CA ARG A 366 16.02 -23.37 -27.88
C ARG A 366 15.50 -22.14 -28.61
N GLY A 367 14.65 -21.34 -27.96
CA GLY A 367 14.16 -20.09 -28.53
C GLY A 367 15.30 -19.15 -28.95
N TRP A 368 16.32 -18.99 -28.11
CA TRP A 368 17.53 -18.22 -28.41
C TRP A 368 18.28 -18.79 -29.63
N ASN A 369 18.56 -20.09 -29.65
CA ASN A 369 19.32 -20.74 -30.72
C ASN A 369 18.66 -20.56 -32.09
N ILE A 370 17.32 -20.58 -32.15
CA ILE A 370 16.59 -20.35 -33.39
C ILE A 370 16.64 -18.86 -33.78
N VAL A 371 16.33 -17.96 -32.85
CA VAL A 371 16.18 -16.52 -33.18
C VAL A 371 17.51 -15.87 -33.56
N SER A 372 18.60 -16.22 -32.86
CA SER A 372 19.92 -15.65 -33.09
C SER A 372 20.43 -15.93 -34.51
N ALA A 373 20.27 -17.16 -35.00
CA ALA A 373 20.60 -17.54 -36.37
C ALA A 373 19.71 -16.82 -37.40
N LEU A 374 18.42 -16.63 -37.09
CA LEU A 374 17.46 -15.98 -37.99
C LEU A 374 17.57 -14.45 -38.03
N TYR A 375 18.33 -13.81 -37.13
CA TYR A 375 18.64 -12.38 -37.24
C TYR A 375 19.58 -12.07 -38.40
N PHE A 376 20.53 -12.96 -38.67
CA PHE A 376 21.55 -12.79 -39.70
C PHE A 376 21.62 -14.01 -40.63
N PRO A 377 20.55 -14.33 -41.37
CA PRO A 377 20.52 -15.53 -42.21
C PRO A 377 21.54 -15.47 -43.35
N GLN A 378 22.00 -14.28 -43.74
CA GLN A 378 23.05 -14.06 -44.74
C GLN A 378 24.46 -13.96 -44.13
N GLY A 379 24.61 -14.26 -42.84
CA GLY A 379 25.81 -13.93 -42.07
C GLY A 379 26.02 -12.41 -41.95
N PRO A 380 27.18 -11.97 -41.44
CA PRO A 380 27.47 -10.54 -41.24
C PRO A 380 27.92 -9.82 -42.51
N ARG A 381 28.19 -10.58 -43.59
CA ARG A 381 28.82 -10.07 -44.81
C ARG A 381 28.12 -8.86 -45.43
N PRO A 382 26.77 -8.81 -45.58
CA PRO A 382 26.10 -7.64 -46.16
C PRO A 382 26.34 -6.34 -45.39
N TYR A 383 26.46 -6.43 -44.06
CA TYR A 383 26.76 -5.29 -43.20
C TYR A 383 28.21 -4.86 -43.35
N LEU A 384 29.15 -5.82 -43.29
CA LEU A 384 30.58 -5.56 -43.47
C LEU A 384 30.90 -4.93 -44.84
N ASP A 385 30.27 -5.43 -45.91
CA ASP A 385 30.40 -4.85 -47.25
C ASP A 385 29.82 -3.43 -47.33
N THR A 386 28.76 -3.14 -46.55
CA THR A 386 28.18 -1.79 -46.48
C THR A 386 29.08 -0.82 -45.73
N PHE A 387 29.75 -1.25 -44.66
CA PHE A 387 30.76 -0.44 -43.96
C PHE A 387 31.99 -0.20 -44.83
N ALA A 388 32.42 -1.22 -45.58
CA ALA A 388 33.56 -1.10 -46.49
C ALA A 388 33.34 -0.08 -47.63
N GLN A 389 32.10 0.24 -47.99
CA GLN A 389 31.80 1.26 -49.01
C GLN A 389 32.25 2.67 -48.61
N SER A 390 32.16 3.02 -47.32
CA SER A 390 32.68 4.28 -46.78
C SER A 390 34.07 4.13 -46.17
N GLY A 391 34.43 2.93 -45.73
CA GLY A 391 35.64 2.66 -44.95
C GLY A 391 35.45 2.91 -43.45
N GLU A 392 34.21 2.99 -42.96
CA GLU A 392 33.94 3.20 -41.54
C GLU A 392 34.32 1.97 -40.69
N PRO A 393 34.80 2.15 -39.45
CA PRO A 393 35.12 1.03 -38.58
C PRO A 393 33.86 0.35 -38.00
N VAL A 394 33.92 -0.96 -37.82
CA VAL A 394 32.87 -1.72 -37.10
C VAL A 394 32.99 -1.46 -35.61
N LEU A 395 31.89 -1.05 -34.96
CA LEU A 395 31.88 -0.81 -33.52
C LEU A 395 31.83 -2.13 -32.73
N PRO A 396 32.38 -2.19 -31.49
CA PRO A 396 32.47 -3.42 -30.72
C PRO A 396 31.15 -4.17 -30.49
N LEU A 397 30.06 -3.45 -30.17
CA LEU A 397 28.74 -4.10 -30.00
C LEU A 397 28.11 -4.54 -31.32
N THR A 398 28.41 -3.85 -32.42
CA THR A 398 28.03 -4.29 -33.77
C THR A 398 28.71 -5.62 -34.10
N GLN A 399 30.02 -5.74 -33.80
CA GLN A 399 30.75 -6.99 -33.97
C GLN A 399 30.19 -8.12 -33.08
N HIS A 400 29.91 -7.83 -31.79
CA HIS A 400 29.29 -8.81 -30.88
C HIS A 400 27.95 -9.33 -31.42
N ALA A 401 27.12 -8.47 -32.01
CA ALA A 401 25.85 -8.89 -32.61
C ALA A 401 26.07 -9.82 -33.82
N PHE A 402 27.08 -9.55 -34.63
CA PHE A 402 27.43 -10.39 -35.78
C PHE A 402 27.92 -11.78 -35.38
N ASP A 403 28.56 -11.89 -34.21
CA ASP A 403 29.05 -13.16 -33.66
C ASP A 403 27.89 -14.10 -33.23
N PHE A 404 26.63 -13.64 -33.23
CA PHE A 404 25.45 -14.51 -33.10
C PHE A 404 25.21 -15.40 -34.31
N SER A 405 25.81 -15.08 -35.45
CA SER A 405 25.63 -15.78 -36.71
C SER A 405 26.79 -16.71 -37.04
N GLY A 406 26.54 -17.72 -37.87
CA GLY A 406 27.61 -18.55 -38.42
C GLY A 406 28.51 -17.74 -39.37
N PRO A 407 29.76 -18.19 -39.61
CA PRO A 407 30.68 -17.52 -40.52
C PRO A 407 30.19 -17.54 -41.99
N GLU A 408 29.42 -18.56 -42.35
CA GLU A 408 28.82 -18.72 -43.67
C GLU A 408 27.32 -18.41 -43.64
N PRO A 409 26.76 -17.83 -44.73
CA PRO A 409 25.32 -17.66 -44.88
C PRO A 409 24.57 -18.99 -44.76
N LEU A 410 23.37 -18.95 -44.17
CA LEU A 410 22.47 -20.10 -44.18
C LEU A 410 22.04 -20.40 -45.62
N THR A 411 22.07 -21.68 -45.99
CA THR A 411 21.39 -22.14 -47.20
C THR A 411 19.88 -21.93 -47.09
N VAL A 412 19.19 -21.88 -48.22
CA VAL A 412 17.71 -21.78 -48.24
C VAL A 412 17.07 -22.94 -47.45
N ALA A 413 17.63 -24.15 -47.55
CA ALA A 413 17.14 -25.31 -46.83
C ALA A 413 17.29 -25.17 -45.30
N GLU A 414 18.44 -24.67 -44.83
CA GLU A 414 18.67 -24.43 -43.40
C GLU A 414 17.78 -23.30 -42.87
N ASN A 415 17.65 -22.20 -43.61
CA ASN A 415 16.75 -21.11 -43.25
C ASN A 415 15.28 -21.61 -43.14
N TRP A 416 14.81 -22.41 -44.10
CA TRP A 416 13.47 -22.99 -44.06
C TRP A 416 13.29 -23.97 -42.90
N ALA A 417 14.30 -24.78 -42.58
CA ALA A 417 14.28 -25.66 -41.41
C ALA A 417 14.13 -24.86 -40.11
N LEU A 418 14.89 -23.77 -39.95
CA LEU A 418 14.78 -22.87 -38.80
C LEU A 418 13.43 -22.14 -38.75
N ASN A 419 12.88 -21.72 -39.90
CA ASN A 419 11.53 -21.14 -39.95
C ASN A 419 10.46 -22.16 -39.52
N TYR A 420 10.59 -23.42 -39.94
CA TYR A 420 9.70 -24.49 -39.48
C TYR A 420 9.84 -24.74 -37.97
N GLU A 421 11.07 -24.75 -37.47
CA GLU A 421 11.35 -24.91 -36.04
C GLU A 421 10.79 -23.75 -35.20
N ARG A 422 10.93 -22.51 -35.68
CA ARG A 422 10.29 -21.31 -35.11
C ARG A 422 8.78 -21.51 -34.95
N GLU A 423 8.11 -21.99 -36.00
CA GLU A 423 6.67 -22.25 -35.94
C GLU A 423 6.33 -23.39 -34.98
N ALA A 424 7.16 -24.43 -34.88
CA ALA A 424 6.99 -25.48 -33.89
C ALA A 424 7.12 -24.95 -32.46
N TYR A 425 8.13 -24.12 -32.19
CA TYR A 425 8.35 -23.48 -30.90
C TYR A 425 7.16 -22.57 -30.51
N ARG A 426 6.67 -21.74 -31.45
CA ARG A 426 5.45 -20.92 -31.26
C ARG A 426 4.24 -21.74 -30.82
N ARG A 427 3.97 -22.85 -31.53
CA ARG A 427 2.83 -23.74 -31.21
C ARG A 427 2.97 -24.36 -29.83
N GLN A 428 4.16 -24.82 -29.48
CA GLN A 428 4.44 -25.45 -28.19
C GLN A 428 4.33 -24.44 -27.04
N TYR A 429 4.92 -23.26 -27.17
CA TYR A 429 4.84 -22.21 -26.16
C TYR A 429 3.38 -21.80 -25.90
N HIS A 430 2.60 -21.60 -26.97
CA HIS A 430 1.17 -21.30 -26.87
C HIS A 430 0.39 -22.43 -26.19
N ALA A 431 0.70 -23.70 -26.49
CA ALA A 431 0.06 -24.84 -25.86
C ALA A 431 0.30 -24.87 -24.35
N VAL A 432 1.53 -24.59 -23.89
CA VAL A 432 1.87 -24.54 -22.46
C VAL A 432 1.14 -23.39 -21.76
N MET A 433 1.10 -22.20 -22.36
CA MET A 433 0.32 -21.08 -21.80
C MET A 433 -1.16 -21.45 -21.67
N LYS A 434 -1.72 -22.09 -22.69
CA LYS A 434 -3.12 -22.52 -22.70
C LYS A 434 -3.40 -23.59 -21.63
N GLU A 435 -2.54 -24.60 -21.53
CA GLU A 435 -2.66 -25.68 -20.54
C GLU A 435 -2.65 -25.16 -19.11
N LYS A 436 -1.80 -24.17 -18.83
CA LYS A 436 -1.69 -23.52 -17.51
C LYS A 436 -2.70 -22.40 -17.28
N GLY A 437 -3.58 -22.10 -18.26
CA GLY A 437 -4.58 -21.04 -18.13
C GLY A 437 -4.01 -19.62 -18.07
N VAL A 438 -2.78 -19.40 -18.57
CA VAL A 438 -2.10 -18.10 -18.47
C VAL A 438 -2.53 -17.15 -19.58
N ASP A 439 -2.87 -15.92 -19.22
CA ASP A 439 -3.24 -14.86 -20.17
C ASP A 439 -2.08 -13.93 -20.49
N PHE A 440 -1.33 -13.51 -19.46
CA PHE A 440 -0.20 -12.60 -19.59
C PHE A 440 1.00 -13.12 -18.82
N ILE A 441 2.20 -12.72 -19.24
CA ILE A 441 3.45 -13.04 -18.54
C ILE A 441 4.13 -11.73 -18.13
N LEU A 442 4.27 -11.51 -16.82
CA LEU A 442 5.08 -10.45 -16.22
C LEU A 442 6.51 -10.96 -16.04
N CYS A 443 7.50 -10.24 -16.56
CA CYS A 443 8.89 -10.70 -16.63
C CYS A 443 9.90 -9.53 -16.70
N PRO A 444 11.21 -9.81 -16.57
CA PRO A 444 12.25 -8.80 -16.79
C PRO A 444 12.18 -8.21 -18.20
N ALA A 445 12.45 -6.91 -18.32
CA ALA A 445 12.73 -6.27 -19.60
C ALA A 445 14.21 -6.45 -20.01
N TYR A 446 15.12 -6.48 -19.03
CA TYR A 446 16.55 -6.74 -19.20
C TYR A 446 17.09 -7.38 -17.91
N VAL A 447 18.35 -7.81 -17.91
CA VAL A 447 19.00 -8.43 -16.73
C VAL A 447 19.08 -7.46 -15.55
N GLY A 448 19.35 -6.17 -15.80
CA GLY A 448 19.44 -5.12 -14.78
C GLY A 448 18.55 -3.91 -15.07
N ALA A 449 18.51 -2.96 -14.12
CA ALA A 449 17.82 -1.68 -14.29
C ALA A 449 18.44 -0.79 -15.39
N GLY A 450 19.69 -1.07 -15.74
CA GLY A 450 20.43 -0.46 -16.83
C GLY A 450 21.68 -1.27 -17.11
N VAL A 451 22.57 -0.72 -17.93
CA VAL A 451 23.90 -1.28 -18.15
C VAL A 451 24.88 -0.17 -18.51
N VAL A 452 26.16 -0.36 -18.24
CA VAL A 452 27.21 0.53 -18.76
C VAL A 452 27.25 0.51 -20.28
N GLN A 453 27.72 1.61 -20.88
CA GLN A 453 27.93 1.70 -22.32
C GLN A 453 28.80 0.55 -22.84
N GLY A 454 28.41 -0.06 -23.95
CA GLY A 454 29.07 -1.26 -24.50
C GLY A 454 28.73 -2.58 -23.78
N GLY A 455 27.91 -2.55 -22.73
CA GLY A 455 27.61 -3.71 -21.89
C GLY A 455 26.31 -4.46 -22.25
N ALA A 456 25.48 -3.94 -23.15
CA ALA A 456 24.17 -4.50 -23.52
C ALA A 456 24.26 -5.78 -24.40
N ARG A 457 24.87 -6.86 -23.88
CA ARG A 457 25.25 -8.06 -24.64
C ARG A 457 24.21 -9.18 -24.62
N TYR A 458 23.28 -9.18 -23.67
CA TYR A 458 22.31 -10.26 -23.47
C TYR A 458 20.89 -9.89 -23.93
N TRP A 459 20.41 -10.49 -25.03
CA TRP A 459 19.15 -10.06 -25.67
C TRP A 459 17.94 -10.96 -25.35
N ASN A 460 18.15 -12.09 -24.66
CA ASN A 460 17.16 -13.16 -24.61
C ASN A 460 15.83 -12.75 -23.96
N TYR A 461 15.88 -11.92 -22.91
CA TYR A 461 14.70 -11.40 -22.19
C TYR A 461 13.70 -10.64 -23.07
N THR A 462 14.15 -10.13 -24.23
CA THR A 462 13.30 -9.47 -25.21
C THR A 462 13.12 -10.29 -26.48
N ALA A 463 14.18 -10.96 -26.94
CA ALA A 463 14.22 -11.72 -28.20
C ALA A 463 13.22 -12.89 -28.24
N ILE A 464 12.97 -13.55 -27.11
CA ILE A 464 11.97 -14.63 -27.01
C ILE A 464 10.58 -14.14 -27.43
N TRP A 465 10.23 -12.90 -27.11
CA TRP A 465 8.93 -12.35 -27.47
C TRP A 465 8.86 -11.94 -28.96
N ASN A 466 10.00 -11.64 -29.60
CA ASN A 466 10.07 -11.43 -31.04
C ASN A 466 9.92 -12.74 -31.81
N ILE A 467 10.63 -13.80 -31.41
CA ILE A 467 10.48 -15.11 -32.08
C ILE A 467 9.08 -15.67 -31.89
N LEU A 468 8.43 -15.44 -30.74
CA LEU A 468 7.02 -15.82 -30.52
C LEU A 468 6.01 -14.91 -31.23
N ASP A 469 6.44 -13.74 -31.68
CA ASP A 469 5.58 -12.66 -32.18
C ASP A 469 4.49 -12.25 -31.17
N HIS A 470 4.84 -12.24 -29.88
CA HIS A 470 3.97 -11.81 -28.80
C HIS A 470 4.11 -10.30 -28.54
N PRO A 471 3.01 -9.53 -28.46
CA PRO A 471 3.10 -8.12 -28.09
C PRO A 471 3.62 -8.01 -26.66
N ALA A 472 4.43 -6.98 -26.39
CA ALA A 472 5.07 -6.79 -25.10
C ALA A 472 5.16 -5.30 -24.74
N ALA A 473 4.69 -4.96 -23.55
CA ALA A 473 4.67 -3.61 -23.00
C ALA A 473 5.69 -3.50 -21.86
N VAL A 474 6.50 -2.45 -21.88
CA VAL A 474 7.37 -2.05 -20.77
C VAL A 474 6.74 -0.87 -20.05
N LEU A 475 6.78 -0.92 -18.73
CA LEU A 475 6.28 0.16 -17.86
C LEU A 475 7.16 0.30 -16.61
N PRO A 476 7.29 1.53 -16.07
CA PRO A 476 7.97 1.77 -14.80
C PRO A 476 7.30 1.03 -13.64
N SER A 477 8.11 0.42 -12.77
CA SER A 477 7.61 -0.27 -11.57
C SER A 477 7.22 0.68 -10.42
N GLY A 478 7.50 1.98 -10.57
CA GLY A 478 7.45 2.98 -9.49
C GLY A 478 8.60 2.86 -8.48
N LEU A 479 9.49 1.88 -8.64
CA LEU A 479 10.68 1.69 -7.82
C LEU A 479 11.92 2.21 -8.53
N ARG A 480 12.91 2.59 -7.73
CA ARG A 480 14.27 2.88 -8.15
C ARG A 480 15.22 1.92 -7.46
N VAL A 481 16.42 1.76 -8.01
CA VAL A 481 17.48 1.00 -7.34
C VAL A 481 17.81 1.68 -6.02
N ASP A 482 17.81 0.89 -4.96
CA ASP A 482 18.16 1.31 -3.60
C ASP A 482 19.32 0.44 -3.15
N LYS A 483 20.52 1.01 -3.12
CA LYS A 483 21.73 0.27 -2.74
C LYS A 483 21.67 -0.32 -1.35
N ALA A 484 20.87 0.20 -0.41
CA ALA A 484 20.75 -0.40 0.92
C ALA A 484 19.95 -1.71 0.90
N VAL A 485 19.09 -1.90 -0.09
CA VAL A 485 18.18 -3.05 -0.23
C VAL A 485 18.67 -4.02 -1.30
N ASP A 486 19.14 -3.49 -2.43
CA ASP A 486 19.49 -4.23 -3.64
C ASP A 486 20.95 -4.71 -3.60
N GLN A 487 21.30 -5.52 -2.61
CA GLN A 487 22.66 -6.06 -2.50
C GLN A 487 22.84 -7.31 -3.34
N ALA A 488 24.01 -7.44 -3.98
CA ALA A 488 24.37 -8.64 -4.74
C ALA A 488 24.59 -9.83 -3.78
N GLU A 489 24.12 -11.02 -4.17
CA GLU A 489 24.41 -12.25 -3.43
C GLU A 489 25.90 -12.64 -3.58
N GLU A 490 26.61 -12.80 -2.46
CA GLU A 490 28.06 -13.08 -2.46
C GLU A 490 28.43 -14.47 -3.00
N ASN A 491 27.55 -15.47 -2.83
CA ASN A 491 27.85 -16.88 -3.13
C ASN A 491 26.98 -17.46 -4.26
N TYR A 492 26.60 -16.65 -5.24
CA TYR A 492 25.81 -17.11 -6.38
C TYR A 492 26.63 -18.04 -7.30
N ALA A 493 26.11 -19.23 -7.57
CA ALA A 493 26.69 -20.18 -8.50
C ALA A 493 26.20 -19.91 -9.93
N PHE A 494 27.09 -19.41 -10.79
CA PHE A 494 26.76 -19.02 -12.16
C PHE A 494 26.35 -20.22 -13.02
N ARG A 495 25.28 -20.05 -13.80
CA ARG A 495 24.73 -21.07 -14.71
C ARG A 495 25.52 -21.19 -16.01
N SER A 496 26.16 -20.10 -16.43
CA SER A 496 26.92 -19.99 -17.69
C SER A 496 27.89 -18.81 -17.66
N ALA A 497 28.75 -18.70 -18.68
CA ALA A 497 29.64 -17.54 -18.84
C ALA A 497 28.89 -16.22 -19.08
N ASP A 498 27.72 -16.29 -19.73
CA ASP A 498 26.83 -15.11 -19.87
C ASP A 498 26.27 -14.69 -18.51
N ASP A 499 25.81 -15.66 -17.72
CA ASP A 499 25.27 -15.42 -16.37
C ASP A 499 26.34 -14.82 -15.43
N GLU A 500 27.56 -15.34 -15.48
CA GLU A 500 28.70 -14.79 -14.73
C GLU A 500 29.01 -13.35 -15.15
N ARG A 501 29.06 -13.07 -16.46
CA ARG A 501 29.36 -11.73 -16.98
C ARG A 501 28.29 -10.73 -16.55
N GLU A 502 27.02 -11.05 -16.80
CA GLU A 502 25.93 -10.13 -16.50
C GLU A 502 25.78 -9.92 -14.99
N TRP A 503 25.90 -10.98 -14.17
CA TRP A 503 25.84 -10.85 -12.71
C TRP A 503 26.94 -9.95 -12.16
N LYS A 504 28.19 -10.12 -12.63
CA LYS A 504 29.33 -9.30 -12.23
C LYS A 504 29.27 -7.85 -12.73
N ALA A 505 28.38 -7.54 -13.68
CA ALA A 505 28.17 -6.18 -14.15
C ALA A 505 27.31 -5.33 -13.18
N TYR A 506 26.71 -5.94 -12.15
CA TYR A 506 25.91 -5.20 -11.17
C TYR A 506 26.78 -4.48 -10.14
N ASP A 507 26.58 -3.16 -10.02
CA ASP A 507 27.20 -2.32 -9.00
C ASP A 507 26.11 -1.43 -8.35
N PRO A 508 25.71 -1.70 -7.10
CA PRO A 508 24.68 -0.93 -6.41
C PRO A 508 24.96 0.58 -6.35
N GLU A 509 26.21 1.02 -6.25
CA GLU A 509 26.57 2.45 -6.20
C GLU A 509 26.48 3.11 -7.57
N LEU A 510 26.76 2.36 -8.65
CA LEU A 510 26.62 2.86 -10.01
C LEU A 510 25.14 2.99 -10.41
N PHE A 511 24.31 2.03 -10.00
CA PHE A 511 22.90 1.96 -10.39
C PHE A 511 21.95 2.70 -9.44
N GLU A 512 22.42 3.20 -8.30
CA GLU A 512 21.63 3.98 -7.34
C GLU A 512 20.73 5.01 -8.03
N ASP A 513 19.47 5.08 -7.59
CA ASP A 513 18.43 5.99 -8.12
C ASP A 513 18.05 5.75 -9.60
N THR A 514 18.57 4.72 -10.27
CA THR A 514 18.14 4.35 -11.64
C THR A 514 16.70 3.81 -11.60
N PRO A 515 15.82 4.19 -12.52
CA PRO A 515 14.46 3.64 -12.60
C PRO A 515 14.48 2.13 -12.87
N ILE A 516 13.55 1.40 -12.25
CA ILE A 516 13.37 -0.03 -12.52
C ILE A 516 12.06 -0.21 -13.29
N CYS A 517 12.12 -0.87 -14.45
CA CYS A 517 10.96 -1.17 -15.28
C CYS A 517 10.70 -2.67 -15.38
N VAL A 518 9.46 -3.04 -15.65
CA VAL A 518 9.02 -4.44 -15.85
C VAL A 518 8.40 -4.60 -17.24
N GLN A 519 8.38 -5.83 -17.76
CA GLN A 519 7.81 -6.17 -19.05
C GLN A 519 6.58 -7.07 -18.86
N LEU A 520 5.45 -6.67 -19.44
CA LEU A 520 4.23 -7.48 -19.52
C LEU A 520 4.03 -7.96 -20.95
N VAL A 521 3.82 -9.26 -21.13
CA VAL A 521 3.71 -9.90 -22.44
C VAL A 521 2.32 -10.50 -22.63
N GLY A 522 1.73 -10.23 -23.80
CA GLY A 522 0.42 -10.74 -24.20
C GLY A 522 0.52 -11.82 -25.27
N LYS A 523 -0.64 -12.33 -25.69
CA LYS A 523 -0.75 -13.29 -26.79
C LYS A 523 -0.72 -12.55 -28.14
N ARG A 524 -0.19 -13.20 -29.18
CA ARG A 524 -0.18 -12.68 -30.56
C ARG A 524 -1.57 -12.18 -30.98
N PHE A 525 -1.64 -10.98 -31.54
CA PHE A 525 -2.87 -10.25 -31.89
C PHE A 525 -3.81 -9.92 -30.72
N GLN A 526 -3.36 -9.97 -29.47
CA GLN A 526 -4.10 -9.48 -28.30
C GLN A 526 -3.46 -8.21 -27.71
N ASP A 527 -3.00 -7.32 -28.59
CA ASP A 527 -2.36 -6.05 -28.24
C ASP A 527 -3.29 -5.15 -27.40
N GLU A 528 -4.59 -5.14 -27.73
CA GLU A 528 -5.59 -4.38 -26.98
C GLU A 528 -5.78 -4.94 -25.57
N GLU A 529 -5.90 -6.26 -25.42
CA GLU A 529 -6.00 -6.91 -24.13
C GLU A 529 -4.73 -6.72 -23.29
N LEU A 530 -3.54 -6.75 -23.92
CA LEU A 530 -2.28 -6.43 -23.27
C LEU A 530 -2.26 -4.99 -22.74
N ILE A 531 -2.73 -4.02 -23.53
CA ILE A 531 -2.83 -2.63 -23.07
C ILE A 531 -3.75 -2.53 -21.85
N GLN A 532 -4.91 -3.20 -21.86
CA GLN A 532 -5.78 -3.19 -20.67
C GLN A 532 -5.12 -3.85 -19.45
N ALA A 533 -4.36 -4.95 -19.65
CA ALA A 533 -3.60 -5.58 -18.58
C ALA A 533 -2.46 -4.71 -18.06
N ALA A 534 -1.79 -3.96 -18.95
CA ALA A 534 -0.78 -2.99 -18.59
C ALA A 534 -1.39 -1.85 -17.75
N LYS A 535 -2.60 -1.35 -18.09
CA LYS A 535 -3.31 -0.36 -17.27
C LYS A 535 -3.64 -0.90 -15.88
N LEU A 536 -4.09 -2.14 -15.78
CA LEU A 536 -4.38 -2.78 -14.49
C LEU A 536 -3.12 -2.88 -13.62
N LEU A 537 -2.00 -3.29 -14.21
CA LEU A 537 -0.70 -3.35 -13.55
C LEU A 537 -0.22 -1.96 -13.11
N ASP A 538 -0.26 -0.98 -14.01
CA ASP A 538 0.13 0.41 -13.77
C ASP A 538 -0.68 1.03 -12.62
N GLN A 539 -2.00 0.90 -12.67
CA GLN A 539 -2.91 1.34 -11.60
C GLN A 539 -2.61 0.63 -10.28
N SER A 540 -2.35 -0.67 -10.30
CA SER A 540 -2.02 -1.43 -9.07
C SER A 540 -0.69 -0.96 -8.46
N ILE A 541 0.29 -0.60 -9.31
CA ILE A 541 1.58 -0.06 -8.91
C ILE A 541 1.44 1.31 -8.23
N PHE A 542 0.64 2.22 -8.79
CA PHE A 542 0.51 3.60 -8.33
C PHE A 542 -0.60 3.84 -7.30
N TYR A 543 -1.62 2.97 -7.21
CA TYR A 543 -2.78 3.13 -6.31
C TYR A 543 -2.38 3.31 -4.84
N TYR A 544 -1.41 2.55 -4.35
CA TYR A 544 -0.97 2.64 -2.95
C TYR A 544 -0.20 3.93 -2.67
N SER A 545 0.69 4.34 -3.58
CA SER A 545 1.42 5.60 -3.47
C SER A 545 0.47 6.80 -3.54
N ALA A 546 -0.47 6.77 -4.49
CA ALA A 546 -1.54 7.76 -4.60
C ALA A 546 -2.43 7.78 -3.35
N THR A 547 -2.75 6.63 -2.76
CA THR A 547 -3.53 6.53 -1.52
C THR A 547 -2.78 7.11 -0.32
N VAL A 548 -1.46 6.86 -0.20
CA VAL A 548 -0.63 7.47 0.85
C VAL A 548 -0.59 8.98 0.70
N ILE A 549 -0.30 9.48 -0.52
CA ILE A 549 -0.28 10.91 -0.82
C ILE A 549 -1.66 11.53 -0.53
N TYR A 550 -2.73 10.89 -0.99
CA TYR A 550 -4.10 11.31 -0.71
C TYR A 550 -4.38 11.37 0.78
N ASN A 551 -4.08 10.30 1.51
CA ASN A 551 -4.34 10.19 2.94
C ASN A 551 -3.62 11.27 3.76
N VAL A 552 -2.39 11.61 3.38
CA VAL A 552 -1.58 12.62 4.08
C VAL A 552 -1.97 14.04 3.69
N PHE A 553 -2.14 14.32 2.39
CA PHE A 553 -2.21 15.70 1.88
C PHE A 553 -3.61 16.13 1.45
N PHE A 554 -4.48 15.21 1.04
CA PHE A 554 -5.77 15.54 0.41
C PHE A 554 -6.99 15.08 1.21
N HIS A 555 -6.85 14.06 2.06
CA HIS A 555 -7.94 13.46 2.83
C HIS A 555 -8.68 14.50 3.68
N PRO A 556 -10.01 14.40 3.85
CA PRO A 556 -10.79 15.35 4.65
C PRO A 556 -10.31 15.55 6.10
N LEU A 557 -9.65 14.53 6.65
CA LEU A 557 -9.08 14.56 8.00
C LEU A 557 -7.65 15.15 8.07
N ARG A 558 -7.07 15.63 6.96
CA ARG A 558 -5.70 16.19 6.91
C ARG A 558 -5.46 17.35 7.89
N LYS A 559 -6.52 18.05 8.27
CA LYS A 559 -6.50 19.18 9.22
C LYS A 559 -6.31 18.75 10.67
N TYR A 560 -6.57 17.48 11.01
CA TYR A 560 -6.38 16.96 12.35
C TYR A 560 -4.91 16.56 12.55
N PRO A 561 -4.30 16.90 13.69
CA PRO A 561 -2.90 16.63 13.96
C PRO A 561 -2.65 15.14 14.23
N GLY A 562 -1.42 14.67 14.03
CA GLY A 562 -1.01 13.28 14.30
C GLY A 562 0.18 12.85 13.42
N PRO A 563 0.82 11.70 13.73
CA PRO A 563 1.97 11.23 12.97
C PRO A 563 1.62 10.95 11.51
N LYS A 564 2.46 11.42 10.58
CA LYS A 564 2.21 11.28 9.14
C LYS A 564 2.08 9.82 8.69
N LEU A 565 2.84 8.91 9.29
CA LEU A 565 2.77 7.49 8.99
C LEU A 565 1.42 6.87 9.42
N TRP A 566 0.87 7.29 10.56
CA TRP A 566 -0.44 6.85 11.05
C TRP A 566 -1.58 7.48 10.22
N ALA A 567 -1.39 8.71 9.75
CA ALA A 567 -2.31 9.34 8.81
C ALA A 567 -2.28 8.68 7.42
N ALA A 568 -1.13 8.18 6.97
CA ALA A 568 -0.94 7.53 5.67
C ALA A 568 -1.57 6.14 5.60
N THR A 569 -1.41 5.34 6.67
CA THR A 569 -1.86 3.95 6.74
C THR A 569 -2.21 3.53 8.16
N ARG A 570 -3.07 2.52 8.30
CA ARG A 570 -3.54 1.99 9.60
C ARG A 570 -2.53 1.07 10.28
N ILE A 571 -1.48 0.64 9.57
CA ILE A 571 -0.50 -0.36 10.04
C ILE A 571 0.10 0.00 11.42
N PRO A 572 0.57 1.23 11.69
CA PRO A 572 1.15 1.57 13.00
C PRO A 572 0.16 1.42 14.16
N PHE A 573 -1.09 1.87 13.96
CA PHE A 573 -2.14 1.71 14.98
C PHE A 573 -2.49 0.24 15.20
N THR A 574 -2.57 -0.57 14.15
CA THR A 574 -2.76 -2.01 14.27
C THR A 574 -1.61 -2.66 15.05
N ARG A 575 -0.36 -2.34 14.73
CA ARG A 575 0.82 -2.86 15.45
C ARG A 575 0.79 -2.48 16.93
N SER A 576 0.46 -1.24 17.24
CA SER A 576 0.33 -0.72 18.61
C SER A 576 -0.77 -1.42 19.41
N ASN A 577 -1.93 -1.71 18.79
CA ASN A 577 -2.99 -2.50 19.42
C ASN A 577 -2.55 -3.94 19.68
N LEU A 578 -1.89 -4.58 18.71
CA LEU A 578 -1.49 -5.98 18.82
C LEU A 578 -0.29 -6.19 19.77
N SER A 579 0.47 -5.15 20.11
CA SER A 579 1.54 -5.21 21.12
C SER A 579 1.04 -5.11 22.56
N GLY A 580 -0.22 -4.72 22.75
CA GLY A 580 -0.80 -4.46 24.07
C GLY A 580 -0.41 -3.12 24.69
N GLN A 581 0.32 -2.25 23.98
CA GLN A 581 0.86 -0.98 24.51
C GLN A 581 0.11 0.28 24.03
N VAL A 582 -0.97 0.10 23.27
CA VAL A 582 -1.72 1.21 22.63
C VAL A 582 -2.14 2.33 23.58
N HIS A 583 -2.47 2.02 24.83
CA HIS A 583 -2.86 3.03 25.82
C HIS A 583 -1.74 4.06 26.10
N ARG A 584 -0.47 3.62 26.09
CA ARG A 584 0.71 4.49 26.29
C ARG A 584 1.05 5.27 25.03
N ASP A 585 1.03 4.60 23.88
CA ASP A 585 1.25 5.25 22.59
C ASP A 585 0.24 6.40 22.41
N LEU A 586 -1.04 6.17 22.72
CA LEU A 586 -2.08 7.18 22.63
C LEU A 586 -1.92 8.31 23.66
N LEU A 587 -1.47 8.02 24.89
CA LEU A 587 -1.14 9.07 25.86
C LEU A 587 -0.02 9.97 25.34
N ASN A 588 1.07 9.39 24.84
CA ASN A 588 2.20 10.14 24.28
C ASN A 588 1.76 10.98 23.06
N LEU A 589 0.95 10.40 22.17
CA LEU A 589 0.40 11.13 21.03
C LEU A 589 -0.50 12.29 21.45
N HIS A 590 -1.34 12.12 22.48
CA HIS A 590 -2.17 13.22 22.98
C HIS A 590 -1.35 14.31 23.68
N GLN A 591 -0.24 13.95 24.36
CA GLN A 591 0.70 14.92 24.92
C GLN A 591 1.44 15.72 23.84
N GLU A 592 1.73 15.12 22.70
CA GLU A 592 2.43 15.78 21.58
C GLU A 592 1.49 16.61 20.69
N TYR A 593 0.34 16.05 20.30
CA TYR A 593 -0.54 16.61 19.27
C TYR A 593 -1.80 17.29 19.82
N GLY A 594 -2.09 17.14 21.11
CA GLY A 594 -3.21 17.77 21.80
C GLY A 594 -4.49 16.92 21.91
N PRO A 595 -5.67 17.54 22.12
CA PRO A 595 -6.89 16.84 22.56
C PRO A 595 -7.54 15.96 21.48
N VAL A 596 -7.20 16.13 20.21
CA VAL A 596 -7.72 15.34 19.08
C VAL A 596 -6.56 14.90 18.21
N VAL A 597 -6.40 13.60 17.99
CA VAL A 597 -5.29 13.04 17.21
C VAL A 597 -5.80 12.11 16.13
N ARG A 598 -5.29 12.25 14.91
CA ARG A 598 -5.52 11.33 13.78
C ARG A 598 -4.62 10.11 13.92
N ILE A 599 -5.24 8.98 14.24
CA ILE A 599 -4.55 7.71 14.56
C ILE A 599 -4.67 6.65 13.46
N ALA A 600 -5.47 6.91 12.43
CA ALA A 600 -5.49 6.15 11.18
C ALA A 600 -5.94 7.09 10.04
N PRO A 601 -5.90 6.67 8.76
CA PRO A 601 -6.40 7.50 7.66
C PRO A 601 -7.82 8.03 7.90
N ASP A 602 -8.70 7.21 8.45
CA ASP A 602 -10.13 7.45 8.65
C ASP A 602 -10.55 7.48 10.13
N GLU A 603 -9.61 7.65 11.07
CA GLU A 603 -9.88 7.51 12.51
C GLU A 603 -9.24 8.57 13.41
N LEU A 604 -10.02 9.07 14.36
CA LEU A 604 -9.63 10.09 15.35
C LEU A 604 -9.77 9.57 16.79
N ALA A 605 -8.76 9.84 17.61
CA ALA A 605 -8.77 9.65 19.06
C ALA A 605 -8.96 10.99 19.76
N TYR A 606 -9.75 11.00 20.83
CA TYR A 606 -10.07 12.17 21.64
C TYR A 606 -9.65 11.94 23.10
N SER A 607 -9.02 12.96 23.67
CA SER A 607 -8.65 13.05 25.09
C SER A 607 -9.07 14.44 25.62
N HIS A 608 -10.37 14.62 25.84
CA HIS A 608 -10.94 15.88 26.34
C HIS A 608 -12.27 15.63 27.07
N PRO A 609 -12.62 16.36 28.15
CA PRO A 609 -13.85 16.12 28.90
C PRO A 609 -15.13 16.24 28.07
N ASP A 610 -15.23 17.27 27.22
CA ASP A 610 -16.39 17.46 26.33
C ASP A 610 -16.55 16.33 25.30
N ALA A 611 -15.48 15.60 24.97
CA ALA A 611 -15.57 14.50 24.00
C ALA A 611 -16.49 13.37 24.49
N TRP A 612 -16.62 13.19 25.81
CA TRP A 612 -17.55 12.21 26.37
C TRP A 612 -18.99 12.53 25.96
N ARG A 613 -19.42 13.79 26.14
CA ARG A 613 -20.76 14.23 25.75
C ARG A 613 -20.93 14.21 24.24
N ASP A 614 -19.94 14.73 23.52
CA ASP A 614 -20.00 14.92 22.07
C ASP A 614 -20.04 13.58 21.31
N LEU A 615 -19.28 12.55 21.74
CA LEU A 615 -19.20 11.26 21.04
C LEU A 615 -20.19 10.22 21.58
N HIS A 616 -20.49 10.25 22.88
CA HIS A 616 -21.30 9.22 23.54
C HIS A 616 -22.68 9.70 23.98
N GLY A 617 -22.93 11.00 23.95
CA GLY A 617 -24.24 11.59 24.22
C GLY A 617 -25.29 11.26 23.15
N HIS A 618 -26.47 11.84 23.34
CA HIS A 618 -27.49 11.80 22.30
C HIS A 618 -27.09 12.69 21.13
N LEU A 619 -27.51 12.29 19.93
CA LEU A 619 -27.35 13.15 18.76
C LEU A 619 -28.05 14.50 18.99
N ARG A 620 -27.51 15.57 18.40
CA ARG A 620 -28.04 16.93 18.59
C ARG A 620 -29.44 17.13 18.05
N ASN A 621 -29.83 16.33 17.05
CA ASN A 621 -31.19 16.29 16.52
C ASN A 621 -32.16 15.47 17.40
N GLY A 622 -31.68 14.91 18.52
CA GLY A 622 -32.48 14.11 19.46
C GLY A 622 -32.72 12.65 19.06
N THR A 623 -32.14 12.16 17.94
CA THR A 623 -32.52 10.85 17.34
C THR A 623 -31.49 9.72 17.52
N GLY A 624 -31.05 9.44 18.75
CA GLY A 624 -30.20 8.28 19.07
C GLY A 624 -28.74 8.64 19.38
N ASP A 625 -27.76 7.87 18.86
CA ASP A 625 -26.31 8.00 19.17
C ASP A 625 -25.40 7.70 17.95
N HIS A 626 -24.07 7.92 18.01
CA HIS A 626 -23.15 7.62 16.89
C HIS A 626 -22.93 6.13 16.53
N GLY A 627 -23.83 5.22 16.93
CA GLY A 627 -23.77 3.81 16.57
C GLY A 627 -22.48 3.12 16.99
N ARG A 628 -22.23 1.93 16.48
CA ARG A 628 -20.96 1.21 16.62
C ARG A 628 -20.34 1.00 15.25
N ASP A 629 -19.03 0.80 15.22
CA ASP A 629 -18.37 0.35 14.01
C ASP A 629 -18.74 -1.12 13.70
N PRO A 630 -19.32 -1.41 12.53
CA PRO A 630 -19.72 -2.77 12.17
C PRO A 630 -18.53 -3.72 12.00
N VAL A 631 -17.32 -3.22 11.70
CA VAL A 631 -16.13 -4.08 11.56
C VAL A 631 -15.66 -4.56 12.93
N ALA A 632 -15.51 -3.64 13.88
CA ALA A 632 -15.12 -3.98 15.25
C ALA A 632 -16.18 -4.84 15.98
N MET A 633 -17.48 -4.63 15.69
CA MET A 633 -18.58 -5.31 16.38
C MET A 633 -19.17 -6.49 15.60
N ARG A 634 -18.55 -6.96 14.51
CA ARG A 634 -19.08 -8.05 13.64
C ARG A 634 -19.54 -9.27 14.44
N ASP A 635 -18.74 -9.73 15.39
CA ASP A 635 -19.05 -10.92 16.22
C ASP A 635 -19.85 -10.62 17.49
N GLN A 636 -20.25 -9.35 17.71
CA GLN A 636 -20.97 -8.88 18.89
C GLN A 636 -22.25 -8.10 18.56
N HIS A 637 -22.69 -8.11 17.30
CA HIS A 637 -23.82 -7.31 16.81
C HIS A 637 -25.16 -7.65 17.49
N GLN A 638 -25.29 -8.82 18.12
CA GLN A 638 -26.48 -9.24 18.89
C GLN A 638 -26.36 -8.99 20.41
N SER A 639 -25.32 -8.30 20.87
CA SER A 639 -25.12 -7.93 22.28
C SER A 639 -25.45 -6.47 22.54
N ILE A 640 -25.76 -6.10 23.79
CA ILE A 640 -25.91 -4.70 24.21
C ILE A 640 -24.67 -3.82 23.89
N ILE A 641 -23.47 -4.41 23.76
CA ILE A 641 -22.27 -3.64 23.41
C ILE A 641 -22.24 -3.30 21.92
N GLY A 642 -22.51 -4.29 21.06
CA GLY A 642 -22.32 -4.22 19.61
C GLY A 642 -23.56 -3.94 18.77
N ALA A 643 -24.75 -3.97 19.37
CA ALA A 643 -26.01 -3.75 18.67
C ALA A 643 -26.13 -2.38 18.00
N ASP A 644 -26.90 -2.32 16.92
CA ASP A 644 -27.41 -1.08 16.33
C ASP A 644 -28.27 -0.28 17.34
N ARG A 645 -28.76 0.89 16.95
CA ARG A 645 -29.51 1.78 17.85
C ARG A 645 -30.80 1.15 18.36
N GLU A 646 -31.57 0.53 17.47
CA GLU A 646 -32.90 0.01 17.78
C GLU A 646 -32.80 -1.20 18.71
N ASN A 647 -31.94 -2.15 18.35
CA ASN A 647 -31.69 -3.34 19.15
C ASN A 647 -31.02 -2.99 20.48
N HIS A 648 -30.10 -2.02 20.52
CA HIS A 648 -29.53 -1.55 21.78
C HIS A 648 -30.60 -1.02 22.74
N ALA A 649 -31.54 -0.19 22.27
CA ALA A 649 -32.61 0.33 23.11
C ALA A 649 -33.55 -0.78 23.61
N ARG A 650 -33.82 -1.82 22.81
CA ARG A 650 -34.57 -3.01 23.23
C ARG A 650 -33.82 -3.82 24.30
N TYR A 651 -32.56 -4.17 24.05
CA TYR A 651 -31.73 -4.93 24.99
C TYR A 651 -31.56 -4.19 26.32
N ARG A 652 -31.29 -2.88 26.26
CA ARG A 652 -31.17 -2.07 27.47
C ARG A 652 -32.46 -2.04 28.27
N ARG A 653 -33.63 -1.92 27.64
CA ARG A 653 -34.93 -1.96 28.35
C ARG A 653 -35.17 -3.32 29.02
N ALA A 654 -34.84 -4.42 28.36
CA ALA A 654 -34.97 -5.78 28.92
C ALA A 654 -34.05 -6.00 30.13
N LEU A 655 -32.82 -5.49 30.09
CA LEU A 655 -31.85 -5.62 31.17
C LEU A 655 -32.07 -4.64 32.33
N SER A 656 -32.63 -3.46 32.07
CA SER A 656 -32.70 -2.35 33.06
C SER A 656 -33.42 -2.75 34.36
N HIS A 657 -34.40 -3.65 34.30
CA HIS A 657 -35.09 -4.12 35.51
C HIS A 657 -34.12 -4.85 36.45
N GLY A 658 -33.27 -5.75 35.94
CA GLY A 658 -32.28 -6.49 36.72
C GLY A 658 -31.22 -5.63 37.40
N PHE A 659 -31.02 -4.38 36.95
CA PHE A 659 -30.06 -3.41 37.52
C PHE A 659 -30.75 -2.26 38.27
N SER A 660 -32.04 -2.37 38.57
CA SER A 660 -32.76 -1.39 39.38
C SER A 660 -32.30 -1.40 40.84
N ALA A 661 -32.56 -0.31 41.58
CA ALA A 661 -32.23 -0.23 43.00
C ALA A 661 -32.89 -1.36 43.82
N GLN A 662 -34.16 -1.69 43.52
CA GLN A 662 -34.87 -2.77 44.20
C GLN A 662 -34.26 -4.14 43.86
N SER A 663 -34.00 -4.41 42.58
CA SER A 663 -33.40 -5.69 42.17
C SER A 663 -32.04 -5.93 42.81
N MET A 664 -31.21 -4.88 42.99
CA MET A 664 -29.93 -5.00 43.68
C MET A 664 -30.10 -5.39 45.15
N LEU A 665 -31.13 -4.89 45.85
CA LEU A 665 -31.44 -5.31 47.22
C LEU A 665 -31.90 -6.77 47.24
N ASP A 666 -32.73 -7.17 46.29
CA ASP A 666 -33.21 -8.56 46.17
C ASP A 666 -32.06 -9.54 45.83
N GLN A 667 -31.02 -9.05 45.14
CA GLN A 667 -29.80 -9.77 44.78
C GLN A 667 -28.76 -9.80 45.92
N GLN A 668 -28.81 -8.85 46.87
CA GLN A 668 -27.84 -8.72 47.95
C GLN A 668 -27.58 -10.02 48.73
N PRO A 669 -28.57 -10.87 49.06
CA PRO A 669 -28.31 -12.15 49.73
C PRO A 669 -27.40 -13.08 48.93
N ILE A 670 -27.53 -13.10 47.60
CA ILE A 670 -26.68 -13.90 46.70
C ILE A 670 -25.25 -13.36 46.75
N ILE A 671 -25.08 -12.05 46.64
CA ILE A 671 -23.76 -11.41 46.64
C ILE A 671 -23.07 -11.62 48.00
N ARG A 672 -23.80 -11.38 49.09
CA ARG A 672 -23.30 -11.56 50.46
C ARG A 672 -22.79 -12.99 50.70
N LYS A 673 -23.49 -14.01 50.20
CA LYS A 673 -23.06 -15.42 50.30
C LYS A 673 -21.64 -15.64 49.76
N TYR A 674 -21.33 -15.09 48.59
CA TYR A 674 -20.00 -15.26 47.97
C TYR A 674 -18.94 -14.37 48.61
N VAL A 675 -19.30 -13.16 49.05
CA VAL A 675 -18.38 -12.30 49.82
C VAL A 675 -18.04 -12.97 51.16
N ASP A 676 -19.01 -13.53 51.88
CA ASP A 676 -18.76 -14.31 53.11
C ASP A 676 -17.84 -15.50 52.85
N LEU A 677 -18.03 -16.19 51.72
CA LEU A 677 -17.17 -17.31 51.31
C LEU A 677 -15.73 -16.84 51.00
N LEU A 678 -15.57 -15.72 50.30
CA LEU A 678 -14.26 -15.11 50.05
C LEU A 678 -13.51 -14.90 51.37
N PHE A 679 -14.10 -14.19 52.33
CA PHE A 679 -13.41 -13.88 53.59
C PHE A 679 -13.10 -15.12 54.42
N ARG A 680 -13.98 -16.12 54.42
CA ARG A 680 -13.69 -17.42 55.05
C ARG A 680 -12.46 -18.07 54.43
N ARG A 681 -12.40 -18.13 53.10
CA ARG A 681 -11.26 -18.72 52.37
C ARG A 681 -9.98 -17.93 52.55
N LEU A 682 -10.03 -16.60 52.59
CA LEU A 682 -8.85 -15.76 52.85
C LEU A 682 -8.29 -16.04 54.26
N HIS A 683 -9.14 -16.15 55.28
CA HIS A 683 -8.70 -16.53 56.64
C HIS A 683 -8.05 -17.92 56.65
N GLU A 684 -8.61 -18.90 55.95
CA GLU A 684 -8.04 -20.26 55.83
C GLU A 684 -6.67 -20.26 55.12
N GLN A 685 -6.47 -19.41 54.11
CA GLN A 685 -5.30 -19.48 53.22
C GLN A 685 -4.16 -18.53 53.60
N CYS A 686 -4.43 -17.46 54.34
CA CYS A 686 -3.44 -16.41 54.66
C CYS A 686 -2.31 -16.86 55.61
N ALA A 687 -2.46 -18.00 56.29
CA ALA A 687 -1.48 -18.55 57.24
C ALA A 687 -0.98 -17.50 58.27
N GLY A 688 -1.90 -16.70 58.81
CA GLY A 688 -1.57 -15.67 59.80
C GLY A 688 -0.71 -14.52 59.26
N GLY A 689 -0.70 -14.28 57.95
CA GLY A 689 0.11 -13.24 57.31
C GLY A 689 1.50 -13.68 56.84
N THR A 690 1.82 -14.98 56.92
CA THR A 690 3.11 -15.52 56.47
C THR A 690 3.12 -15.97 55.01
N ARG A 691 1.95 -16.17 54.40
CA ARG A 691 1.79 -16.57 52.99
C ARG A 691 1.17 -15.42 52.20
N ALA A 692 1.81 -15.03 51.11
CA ALA A 692 1.23 -14.09 50.16
C ALA A 692 0.16 -14.78 49.32
N LEU A 693 -0.93 -14.07 49.05
CA LEU A 693 -2.05 -14.55 48.24
C LEU A 693 -2.20 -13.69 47.00
N ASP A 694 -2.41 -14.33 45.83
CA ASP A 694 -2.71 -13.63 44.59
C ASP A 694 -4.13 -13.05 44.62
N MET A 695 -4.21 -11.76 44.94
CA MET A 695 -5.48 -11.05 45.06
C MET A 695 -6.20 -10.89 43.72
N VAL A 696 -5.50 -10.93 42.58
CA VAL A 696 -6.14 -10.91 41.26
C VAL A 696 -7.01 -12.14 41.08
N SER A 697 -6.47 -13.31 41.43
CA SER A 697 -7.21 -14.57 41.38
C SER A 697 -8.40 -14.56 42.35
N TRP A 698 -8.20 -14.16 43.61
CA TRP A 698 -9.29 -14.14 44.61
C TRP A 698 -10.46 -13.23 44.24
N TYR A 699 -10.16 -12.02 43.73
CA TYR A 699 -11.21 -11.11 43.28
C TYR A 699 -11.93 -11.66 42.05
N ASN A 700 -11.19 -12.22 41.09
CA ASN A 700 -11.80 -12.88 39.93
C ASN A 700 -12.70 -14.04 40.35
N TRP A 701 -12.23 -14.97 41.19
CA TRP A 701 -13.04 -16.09 41.67
C TRP A 701 -14.34 -15.62 42.30
N THR A 702 -14.28 -14.56 43.10
CA THR A 702 -15.45 -13.96 43.73
C THR A 702 -16.42 -13.38 42.71
N THR A 703 -15.94 -12.51 41.82
CA THR A 703 -16.83 -11.82 40.88
C THR A 703 -17.36 -12.78 39.81
N PHE A 704 -16.61 -13.82 39.44
CA PHE A 704 -17.10 -14.90 38.58
C PHE A 704 -18.21 -15.70 39.24
N ASP A 705 -18.07 -16.12 40.50
CA ASP A 705 -19.11 -16.87 41.19
C ASP A 705 -20.38 -16.02 41.41
N VAL A 706 -20.22 -14.74 41.78
CA VAL A 706 -21.33 -13.79 41.88
C VAL A 706 -22.05 -13.62 40.55
N ILE A 707 -21.32 -13.30 39.47
CA ILE A 707 -21.96 -13.05 38.18
C ILE A 707 -22.49 -14.35 37.55
N GLY A 708 -21.85 -15.49 37.77
CA GLY A 708 -22.34 -16.79 37.32
C GLY A 708 -23.72 -17.07 37.92
N ASP A 709 -23.86 -16.84 39.22
CA ASP A 709 -25.12 -17.07 39.92
C ASP A 709 -26.19 -16.03 39.57
N LEU A 710 -25.80 -14.76 39.35
CA LEU A 710 -26.70 -13.70 38.90
C LEU A 710 -27.04 -13.76 37.40
N ALA A 711 -26.23 -14.39 36.56
CA ALA A 711 -26.45 -14.45 35.11
C ALA A 711 -26.95 -15.82 34.61
N PHE A 712 -26.75 -16.91 35.36
CA PHE A 712 -27.19 -18.26 34.97
C PHE A 712 -27.87 -19.02 36.10
N GLY A 713 -28.05 -18.42 37.27
CA GLY A 713 -28.64 -19.11 38.41
C GLY A 713 -27.78 -20.25 38.97
N GLU A 714 -26.49 -20.30 38.65
CA GLU A 714 -25.52 -21.21 39.27
C GLU A 714 -24.09 -20.63 39.25
N PRO A 715 -23.28 -20.81 40.31
CA PRO A 715 -21.90 -20.33 40.35
C PRO A 715 -20.96 -21.16 39.46
N PHE A 716 -19.68 -20.77 39.43
CA PHE A 716 -18.60 -21.53 38.80
C PHE A 716 -17.81 -22.40 39.79
N HIS A 717 -18.07 -22.21 41.09
CA HIS A 717 -17.37 -22.86 42.20
C HIS A 717 -15.88 -22.51 42.25
N CYS A 718 -15.51 -21.31 41.79
CA CYS A 718 -14.12 -20.85 41.81
C CYS A 718 -13.63 -20.65 43.26
N LEU A 719 -14.44 -19.99 44.11
CA LEU A 719 -14.12 -19.78 45.52
C LEU A 719 -14.12 -21.09 46.33
N ASP A 720 -15.05 -21.99 46.03
CA ASP A 720 -15.13 -23.29 46.69
C ASP A 720 -13.85 -24.10 46.45
N ASN A 721 -13.36 -24.11 45.21
CA ASN A 721 -12.18 -24.88 44.81
C ASN A 721 -10.86 -24.13 45.01
N SER A 722 -10.90 -22.80 45.25
CA SER A 722 -9.71 -21.93 45.24
C SER A 722 -8.88 -22.10 43.96
N ASP A 723 -9.57 -22.27 42.83
CA ASP A 723 -8.98 -22.37 41.50
C ASP A 723 -9.99 -21.87 40.44
N TYR A 724 -9.46 -21.46 39.30
CA TYR A 724 -10.26 -21.06 38.16
C TYR A 724 -10.98 -22.26 37.53
N HIS A 725 -12.29 -22.12 37.35
CA HIS A 725 -13.04 -22.98 36.45
C HIS A 725 -12.45 -22.90 35.01
N PRO A 726 -12.32 -24.01 34.27
CA PRO A 726 -11.70 -24.02 32.93
C PRO A 726 -12.30 -22.98 31.97
N TRP A 727 -13.62 -22.78 32.02
CA TRP A 727 -14.28 -21.74 31.22
C TRP A 727 -13.80 -20.33 31.57
N VAL A 728 -13.56 -20.02 32.85
CA VAL A 728 -13.11 -18.70 33.28
C VAL A 728 -11.73 -18.38 32.72
N ARG A 729 -10.81 -19.35 32.71
CA ARG A 729 -9.48 -19.20 32.08
C ARG A 729 -9.57 -18.82 30.59
N LEU A 730 -10.62 -19.26 29.87
CA LEU A 730 -10.81 -18.98 28.44
C LEU A 730 -11.33 -17.57 28.14
N ILE A 731 -11.88 -16.86 29.13
CA ILE A 731 -12.61 -15.60 28.88
C ILE A 731 -11.68 -14.52 28.36
N PHE A 732 -10.51 -14.34 28.99
CA PHE A 732 -9.53 -13.38 28.52
C PHE A 732 -8.98 -13.69 27.14
N ASP A 733 -8.63 -14.95 26.89
CA ASP A 733 -8.18 -15.40 25.57
C ASP A 733 -9.23 -15.06 24.50
N SER A 734 -10.53 -15.17 24.82
CA SER A 734 -11.62 -14.83 23.90
C SER A 734 -11.74 -13.32 23.61
N VAL A 735 -11.38 -12.47 24.58
CA VAL A 735 -11.34 -11.00 24.42
C VAL A 735 -10.13 -10.62 23.57
N LYS A 736 -8.96 -11.20 23.86
CA LYS A 736 -7.72 -11.00 23.11
C LYS A 736 -7.87 -11.49 21.67
N GLU A 737 -8.44 -12.67 21.44
CA GLU A 737 -8.77 -13.15 20.08
C GLU A 737 -9.69 -12.16 19.33
N GLY A 738 -10.67 -11.59 20.01
CA GLY A 738 -11.55 -10.54 19.45
C GLY A 738 -10.79 -9.26 19.04
N ALA A 739 -9.83 -8.82 19.86
CA ALA A 739 -8.98 -7.68 19.53
C ALA A 739 -8.10 -7.95 18.29
N TYR A 740 -7.56 -9.16 18.15
CA TYR A 740 -6.81 -9.58 16.96
C TYR A 740 -7.71 -9.59 15.71
N LYS A 741 -8.85 -10.29 15.77
CA LYS A 741 -9.79 -10.39 14.65
C LYS A 741 -10.28 -9.02 14.19
N SER A 742 -10.66 -8.13 15.12
CA SER A 742 -11.15 -6.79 14.76
C SER A 742 -10.09 -5.92 14.07
N ASN A 743 -8.81 -6.06 14.44
CA ASN A 743 -7.69 -5.37 13.77
C ASN A 743 -7.37 -5.97 12.39
N MET A 744 -7.34 -7.30 12.26
CA MET A 744 -7.05 -7.97 10.98
C MET A 744 -8.14 -7.72 9.93
N ARG A 745 -9.41 -7.65 10.35
CA ARG A 745 -10.56 -7.33 9.49
C ARG A 745 -10.53 -5.91 8.91
N ARG A 746 -9.63 -5.04 9.38
CA ARG A 746 -9.40 -3.71 8.77
C ARG A 746 -8.69 -3.78 7.43
N TYR A 747 -8.21 -4.96 7.04
CA TYR A 747 -7.53 -5.21 5.77
C TYR A 747 -8.33 -6.25 4.98
N PRO A 748 -9.51 -5.91 4.41
CA PRO A 748 -10.46 -6.89 3.86
C PRO A 748 -9.86 -7.79 2.77
N ILE A 749 -8.96 -7.25 1.95
CA ILE A 749 -8.23 -7.99 0.91
C ILE A 749 -7.32 -9.06 1.53
N LEU A 750 -6.68 -8.75 2.66
CA LEU A 750 -5.73 -9.63 3.34
C LEU A 750 -6.38 -10.39 4.52
N GLU A 751 -7.68 -10.23 4.77
CA GLU A 751 -8.36 -10.74 5.98
C GLU A 751 -8.08 -12.24 6.16
N THR A 752 -8.31 -13.05 5.12
CA THR A 752 -8.11 -14.50 5.16
C THR A 752 -6.67 -14.90 5.46
N ILE A 753 -5.69 -14.16 4.95
CA ILE A 753 -4.27 -14.42 5.16
C ILE A 753 -3.88 -14.00 6.59
N LEU A 754 -4.24 -12.78 7.00
CA LEU A 754 -3.91 -12.23 8.31
C LEU A 754 -4.50 -13.06 9.44
N LEU A 755 -5.73 -13.54 9.30
CA LEU A 755 -6.37 -14.40 10.31
C LEU A 755 -5.61 -15.71 10.56
N ARG A 756 -4.79 -16.19 9.61
CA ARG A 756 -3.95 -17.39 9.81
C ARG A 756 -2.83 -17.16 10.81
N PHE A 757 -2.37 -15.91 10.94
CA PHE A 757 -1.31 -15.47 11.86
C PHE A 757 -1.79 -15.20 13.29
N ILE A 758 -3.08 -15.39 13.59
CA ILE A 758 -3.55 -15.38 14.99
C ILE A 758 -2.78 -16.48 15.76
N PRO A 759 -2.20 -16.17 16.94
CA PRO A 759 -1.50 -17.17 17.74
C PRO A 759 -2.34 -18.42 17.97
N ALA A 760 -1.73 -19.60 17.85
CA ALA A 760 -2.44 -20.87 18.00
C ALA A 760 -3.10 -21.02 19.38
N SER A 761 -2.50 -20.42 20.43
CA SER A 761 -3.07 -20.35 21.78
C SER A 761 -4.40 -19.63 21.84
N LEU A 762 -4.68 -18.69 20.92
CA LEU A 762 -5.90 -17.89 20.88
C LEU A 762 -6.94 -18.42 19.90
N LYS A 763 -6.57 -19.33 19.00
CA LYS A 763 -7.49 -19.83 17.97
C LYS A 763 -8.68 -20.57 18.60
N ASN A 764 -9.87 -20.25 18.13
CA ASN A 764 -11.15 -20.88 18.49
C ASN A 764 -11.57 -20.67 19.96
N LYS A 765 -10.86 -19.82 20.73
CA LYS A 765 -11.17 -19.56 22.15
C LYS A 765 -12.52 -18.87 22.31
N ARG A 766 -12.86 -17.98 21.38
CA ARG A 766 -14.15 -17.31 21.31
C ARG A 766 -15.29 -18.26 20.95
N ASP A 767 -15.07 -19.21 20.05
CA ASP A 767 -16.08 -20.20 19.68
C ASP A 767 -16.36 -21.16 20.86
N GLN A 768 -15.32 -21.57 21.59
CA GLN A 768 -15.46 -22.32 22.84
C GLN A 768 -16.25 -21.53 23.90
N HIS A 769 -15.94 -20.24 24.09
CA HIS A 769 -16.68 -19.38 25.02
C HIS A 769 -18.17 -19.26 24.64
N ILE A 770 -18.47 -19.13 23.34
CA ILE A 770 -19.85 -19.08 22.83
C ILE A 770 -20.60 -20.39 23.11
N GLN A 771 -19.96 -21.54 22.89
CA GLN A 771 -20.54 -22.84 23.15
C GLN A 771 -20.89 -23.04 24.63
N LEU A 772 -19.95 -22.75 25.53
CA LEU A 772 -20.17 -22.88 26.98
C LEU A 772 -21.26 -21.94 27.50
N THR A 773 -21.34 -20.72 26.94
CA THR A 773 -22.44 -19.79 27.25
C THR A 773 -23.79 -20.37 26.82
N ARG A 774 -23.85 -21.00 25.63
CA ARG A 774 -25.08 -21.63 25.13
C ARG A 774 -25.55 -22.74 26.06
N GLU A 775 -24.64 -23.62 26.46
CA GLU A 775 -24.94 -24.76 27.36
C GLU A 775 -25.49 -24.27 28.72
N LYS A 776 -24.83 -23.29 29.35
CA LYS A 776 -25.32 -22.72 30.63
C LYS A 776 -26.64 -21.98 30.49
N LEU A 777 -26.83 -21.20 29.43
CA LEU A 777 -28.08 -20.48 29.21
C LEU A 777 -29.25 -21.46 29.01
N SER A 778 -29.07 -22.50 28.19
CA SER A 778 -30.09 -23.54 28.00
C SER A 778 -30.47 -24.18 29.32
N LYS A 779 -29.48 -24.61 30.12
CA LYS A 779 -29.71 -25.19 31.46
C LYS A 779 -30.52 -24.24 32.36
N ARG A 780 -30.21 -22.94 32.36
CA ARG A 780 -30.96 -21.96 33.17
C ARG A 780 -32.40 -21.76 32.70
N LEU A 781 -32.65 -21.75 31.39
CA LEU A 781 -34.00 -21.63 30.83
C LEU A 781 -34.85 -22.87 31.11
N ASP A 782 -34.25 -24.07 31.12
CA ASP A 782 -34.93 -25.33 31.41
C ASP A 782 -35.42 -25.45 32.86
N LEU A 783 -34.78 -24.75 33.81
CA LEU A 783 -35.19 -24.76 35.23
C LEU A 783 -36.57 -24.14 35.46
N GLN A 784 -37.04 -23.22 34.60
CA GLN A 784 -38.35 -22.55 34.69
C GLN A 784 -38.72 -21.97 36.09
N THR A 785 -37.72 -21.63 36.91
CA THR A 785 -37.91 -21.04 38.25
C THR A 785 -37.78 -19.52 38.23
N GLU A 786 -38.65 -18.84 38.99
CA GLU A 786 -38.50 -17.42 39.33
C GLU A 786 -37.32 -17.24 40.29
N ARG A 787 -36.37 -16.39 39.91
CA ARG A 787 -35.17 -16.06 40.69
C ARG A 787 -34.81 -14.60 40.42
N PRO A 788 -34.30 -13.84 41.40
CA PRO A 788 -33.85 -12.46 41.18
C PRO A 788 -32.52 -12.39 40.40
N ASP A 789 -32.47 -12.98 39.20
CA ASP A 789 -31.31 -13.04 38.32
C ASP A 789 -31.55 -12.27 36.99
N PHE A 790 -30.50 -12.11 36.18
CA PHE A 790 -30.58 -11.33 34.94
C PHE A 790 -31.32 -12.05 33.81
N ILE A 791 -31.39 -13.38 33.81
CA ILE A 791 -32.18 -14.13 32.80
C ILE A 791 -33.67 -13.89 33.03
N ASP A 792 -34.10 -13.90 34.29
CA ASP A 792 -35.47 -13.57 34.66
C ASP A 792 -35.83 -12.15 34.17
N SER A 793 -34.95 -11.16 34.40
CA SER A 793 -35.12 -9.81 33.86
C SER A 793 -35.27 -9.79 32.33
N MET A 794 -34.41 -10.52 31.61
CA MET A 794 -34.38 -10.51 30.15
C MET A 794 -35.55 -11.27 29.50
N THR A 795 -36.17 -12.21 30.22
CA THR A 795 -37.25 -13.08 29.69
C THR A 795 -38.67 -12.62 30.09
N ARG A 796 -38.79 -11.63 30.98
CA ARG A 796 -40.07 -11.05 31.43
C ARG A 796 -40.92 -10.41 30.33
N LYS A 797 -40.31 -9.84 29.29
CA LYS A 797 -41.02 -9.15 28.20
C LYS A 797 -41.42 -10.13 27.10
N LYS A 798 -42.68 -10.02 26.63
CA LYS A 798 -43.26 -10.86 25.56
C LYS A 798 -43.62 -10.04 24.32
N GLY A 799 -43.77 -10.70 23.17
CA GLY A 799 -44.14 -10.05 21.90
C GLY A 799 -42.95 -9.33 21.25
N PRO A 800 -43.14 -8.16 20.60
CA PRO A 800 -42.07 -7.48 19.84
C PRO A 800 -40.82 -7.05 20.66
N GLN A 801 -40.90 -7.10 21.99
CA GLN A 801 -39.79 -6.78 22.91
C GLN A 801 -39.10 -8.02 23.46
N GLU A 802 -39.56 -9.23 23.11
CA GLU A 802 -38.95 -10.48 23.51
C GLU A 802 -37.57 -10.64 22.86
N LEU A 803 -36.62 -11.21 23.61
CA LEU A 803 -35.27 -11.47 23.12
C LEU A 803 -35.21 -12.89 22.57
N ALA A 804 -34.67 -13.05 21.35
CA ALA A 804 -34.42 -14.36 20.79
C ALA A 804 -33.28 -15.07 21.56
N PHE A 805 -33.23 -16.40 21.46
CA PHE A 805 -32.23 -17.19 22.19
C PHE A 805 -30.78 -16.75 21.95
N GLU A 806 -30.40 -16.45 20.70
CA GLU A 806 -29.05 -15.96 20.39
C GLU A 806 -28.77 -14.56 20.95
N GLU A 807 -29.80 -13.73 21.09
CA GLU A 807 -29.69 -12.41 21.73
C GLU A 807 -29.51 -12.57 23.25
N LEU A 808 -30.28 -13.46 23.88
CA LEU A 808 -30.10 -13.84 25.28
C LEU A 808 -28.68 -14.36 25.50
N ARG A 809 -28.21 -15.32 24.69
CA ARG A 809 -26.86 -15.89 24.77
C ARG A 809 -25.78 -14.83 24.64
N SER A 810 -25.89 -13.95 23.65
CA SER A 810 -24.91 -12.89 23.38
C SER A 810 -24.85 -11.86 24.53
N ASN A 811 -26.01 -11.51 25.11
CA ASN A 811 -26.08 -10.62 26.27
C ASN A 811 -25.61 -11.32 27.56
N SER A 812 -25.91 -12.59 27.79
CA SER A 812 -25.39 -13.37 28.91
C SER A 812 -23.87 -13.53 28.87
N SER A 813 -23.30 -13.81 27.68
CA SER A 813 -21.84 -13.80 27.48
C SER A 813 -21.24 -12.44 27.84
N THR A 814 -21.90 -11.36 27.42
CA THR A 814 -21.49 -9.98 27.74
C THR A 814 -21.54 -9.71 29.25
N LEU A 815 -22.60 -10.14 29.94
CA LEU A 815 -22.79 -9.95 31.37
C LEU A 815 -21.71 -10.63 32.19
N ILE A 816 -21.30 -11.86 31.82
CA ILE A 816 -20.19 -12.54 32.49
C ILE A 816 -18.94 -11.68 32.40
N VAL A 817 -18.49 -11.36 31.17
CA VAL A 817 -17.22 -10.65 30.97
C VAL A 817 -17.25 -9.27 31.61
N ALA A 818 -18.35 -8.53 31.44
CA ALA A 818 -18.48 -7.18 31.98
C ALA A 818 -18.60 -7.17 33.52
N GLY A 819 -19.38 -8.09 34.11
CA GLY A 819 -19.66 -8.09 35.55
C GLY A 819 -18.57 -8.74 36.42
N SER A 820 -17.83 -9.70 35.88
CA SER A 820 -16.74 -10.36 36.63
C SER A 820 -15.42 -9.58 36.52
N GLU A 821 -14.90 -9.51 35.30
CA GLU A 821 -13.52 -9.15 35.04
C GLU A 821 -13.24 -7.67 35.34
N THR A 822 -14.20 -6.79 35.04
CA THR A 822 -14.00 -5.35 35.24
C THR A 822 -13.99 -4.97 36.72
N THR A 823 -14.90 -5.52 37.51
CA THR A 823 -14.97 -5.33 38.97
C THR A 823 -13.72 -5.90 39.65
N ALA A 824 -13.30 -7.10 39.26
CA ALA A 824 -12.09 -7.72 39.80
C ALA A 824 -10.83 -6.92 39.45
N THR A 825 -10.75 -6.39 38.23
CA THR A 825 -9.65 -5.50 37.80
C THR A 825 -9.58 -4.24 38.66
N ALA A 826 -10.71 -3.59 38.92
CA ALA A 826 -10.76 -2.39 39.75
C ALA A 826 -10.34 -2.69 41.20
N LEU A 827 -10.86 -3.76 41.81
CA LEU A 827 -10.45 -4.20 43.16
C LEU A 827 -8.97 -4.54 43.25
N SER A 828 -8.44 -5.21 42.23
CA SER A 828 -7.02 -5.56 42.12
C SER A 828 -6.16 -4.30 42.12
N ALA A 829 -6.47 -3.33 41.25
CA ALA A 829 -5.74 -2.08 41.16
C ALA A 829 -5.84 -1.24 42.44
N ILE A 830 -7.04 -1.13 43.03
CA ILE A 830 -7.23 -0.43 44.31
C ILE A 830 -6.38 -1.06 45.41
N THR A 831 -6.36 -2.39 45.49
CA THR A 831 -5.55 -3.12 46.48
C THR A 831 -4.05 -2.88 46.28
N TYR A 832 -3.57 -2.92 45.04
CA TYR A 832 -2.19 -2.60 44.69
C TYR A 832 -1.81 -1.17 45.08
N TYR A 833 -2.63 -0.17 44.72
CA TYR A 833 -2.33 1.21 45.04
C TYR A 833 -2.40 1.50 46.54
N LEU A 834 -3.36 0.92 47.27
CA LEU A 834 -3.40 1.05 48.73
C LEU A 834 -2.15 0.45 49.39
N THR A 835 -1.75 -0.75 48.97
CA THR A 835 -0.58 -1.44 49.56
C THR A 835 0.77 -0.86 49.17
N THR A 836 0.82 0.01 48.16
CA THR A 836 2.00 0.84 47.82
C THR A 836 1.97 2.24 48.45
N HIS A 837 0.82 2.66 49.01
CA HIS A 837 0.59 3.97 49.62
C HIS A 837 0.05 3.83 51.04
N SER A 838 0.93 3.49 52.00
CA SER A 838 0.54 3.14 53.37
C SER A 838 -0.34 4.19 54.06
N ALA A 839 -0.09 5.48 53.84
CA ALA A 839 -0.91 6.56 54.42
C ALA A 839 -2.39 6.49 53.98
N ALA A 840 -2.65 6.17 52.72
CA ALA A 840 -4.01 6.00 52.21
C ALA A 840 -4.65 4.71 52.74
N LEU A 841 -3.88 3.62 52.81
CA LEU A 841 -4.33 2.35 53.40
C LEU A 841 -4.71 2.53 54.88
N ASP A 842 -3.85 3.15 55.68
CA ASP A 842 -4.08 3.38 57.11
C ASP A 842 -5.31 4.26 57.34
N ARG A 843 -5.48 5.32 56.54
CA ARG A 843 -6.64 6.21 56.63
C ARG A 843 -7.94 5.51 56.27
N LEU A 844 -7.94 4.69 55.21
CA LEU A 844 -9.11 3.91 54.82
C LEU A 844 -9.44 2.84 55.87
N ALA A 845 -8.43 2.14 56.39
CA ALA A 845 -8.60 1.18 57.47
C ALA A 845 -9.17 1.85 58.72
N HIS A 846 -8.69 3.04 59.07
CA HIS A 846 -9.22 3.81 60.19
C HIS A 846 -10.69 4.21 59.96
N GLU A 847 -11.05 4.75 58.78
CA GLU A 847 -12.43 5.11 58.45
C GLU A 847 -13.38 3.90 58.61
N VAL A 848 -13.02 2.76 58.04
CA VAL A 848 -13.86 1.55 58.12
C VAL A 848 -13.96 1.03 59.56
N ARG A 849 -12.82 0.88 60.25
CA ARG A 849 -12.77 0.27 61.59
C ARG A 849 -13.38 1.16 62.68
N SER A 850 -13.45 2.47 62.46
CA SER A 850 -14.11 3.41 63.39
C SER A 850 -15.60 3.61 63.09
N SER A 851 -16.06 3.30 61.88
CA SER A 851 -17.45 3.49 61.46
C SER A 851 -18.40 2.35 61.85
N PHE A 852 -17.86 1.15 62.13
CA PHE A 852 -18.64 -0.04 62.43
C PHE A 852 -18.21 -0.67 63.75
N SER A 853 -19.18 -1.16 64.52
CA SER A 853 -18.92 -1.87 65.78
C SER A 853 -18.79 -3.38 65.58
N SER A 854 -19.39 -3.92 64.51
CA SER A 854 -19.37 -5.34 64.18
C SER A 854 -19.30 -5.57 62.66
N GLU A 855 -18.73 -6.72 62.23
CA GLU A 855 -18.67 -7.04 60.79
C GLU A 855 -20.08 -7.18 60.19
N SER A 856 -21.08 -7.60 60.97
CA SER A 856 -22.46 -7.75 60.52
C SER A 856 -23.13 -6.45 60.10
N GLU A 857 -22.63 -5.29 60.55
CA GLU A 857 -23.09 -3.96 60.13
C GLU A 857 -22.58 -3.58 58.73
N ILE A 858 -21.59 -4.29 58.19
CA ILE A 858 -20.99 -4.01 56.89
C ILE A 858 -21.81 -4.69 55.78
N ASP A 859 -22.63 -3.89 55.13
CA ASP A 859 -23.54 -4.29 54.05
C ASP A 859 -23.51 -3.29 52.87
N MET A 860 -24.28 -3.55 51.81
CA MET A 860 -24.26 -2.71 50.60
C MET A 860 -24.75 -1.27 50.79
N LEU A 861 -25.49 -0.97 51.86
CA LEU A 861 -26.07 0.35 52.11
C LEU A 861 -25.18 1.16 53.06
N SER A 862 -24.73 0.53 54.14
CA SER A 862 -23.86 1.10 55.16
C SER A 862 -22.54 1.60 54.58
N VAL A 863 -21.90 0.83 53.69
CA VAL A 863 -20.63 1.19 53.03
C VAL A 863 -20.73 2.41 52.12
N GLN A 864 -21.93 2.86 51.74
CA GLN A 864 -22.11 4.07 50.93
C GLN A 864 -21.84 5.36 51.72
N LYS A 865 -21.82 5.28 53.05
CA LYS A 865 -21.64 6.43 53.95
C LYS A 865 -20.17 6.76 54.22
N LEU A 866 -19.22 6.02 53.63
CA LEU A 866 -17.78 6.15 53.85
C LEU A 866 -17.15 7.05 52.76
N PRO A 867 -16.96 8.36 53.02
CA PRO A 867 -16.51 9.30 51.99
C PRO A 867 -15.09 9.03 51.51
N TYR A 868 -14.16 8.63 52.38
CA TYR A 868 -12.78 8.34 51.97
C TYR A 868 -12.71 7.05 51.15
N MET A 869 -13.48 6.02 51.49
CA MET A 869 -13.61 4.84 50.63
C MET A 869 -14.12 5.19 49.24
N GLN A 870 -15.11 6.08 49.12
CA GLN A 870 -15.57 6.53 47.81
C GLN A 870 -14.46 7.22 47.03
N ALA A 871 -13.67 8.05 47.71
CA ALA A 871 -12.52 8.73 47.13
C ALA A 871 -11.45 7.73 46.65
N VAL A 872 -11.16 6.70 47.43
CA VAL A 872 -10.23 5.60 47.08
C VAL A 872 -10.70 4.85 45.83
N VAL A 873 -11.99 4.48 45.77
CA VAL A 873 -12.55 3.76 44.61
C VAL A 873 -12.48 4.63 43.36
N ASN A 874 -12.84 5.91 43.45
CA ASN A 874 -12.76 6.84 42.32
C ASN A 874 -11.32 7.00 41.83
N GLU A 875 -10.36 7.18 42.74
CA GLU A 875 -8.95 7.34 42.37
C GLU A 875 -8.37 6.05 41.77
N GLY A 876 -8.76 4.87 42.27
CA GLY A 876 -8.35 3.60 41.69
C GLY A 876 -8.87 3.41 40.27
N LEU A 877 -10.15 3.75 40.03
CA LEU A 877 -10.73 3.71 38.68
C LEU A 877 -10.11 4.76 37.73
N ARG A 878 -9.58 5.87 38.26
CA ARG A 878 -8.88 6.89 37.47
C ARG A 878 -7.48 6.41 37.09
N MET A 879 -6.73 5.88 38.06
CA MET A 879 -5.37 5.39 37.88
C MET A 879 -5.29 4.13 37.02
N TYR A 880 -6.28 3.25 37.11
CA TYR A 880 -6.29 1.99 36.39
C TYR A 880 -7.73 1.63 35.98
N PRO A 881 -8.28 2.32 34.97
CA PRO A 881 -9.63 2.04 34.49
C PRO A 881 -9.71 0.62 33.92
N PRO A 882 -10.70 -0.21 34.29
CA PRO A 882 -10.82 -1.57 33.76
C PRO A 882 -10.90 -1.67 32.23
N VAL A 883 -11.43 -0.62 31.59
CA VAL A 883 -11.43 -0.44 30.13
C VAL A 883 -10.60 0.83 29.83
N PRO A 884 -9.28 0.72 29.62
CA PRO A 884 -8.43 1.89 29.39
C PRO A 884 -8.56 2.46 27.97
N THR A 885 -9.15 1.71 27.04
CA THR A 885 -9.25 2.08 25.63
C THR A 885 -10.44 3.01 25.35
N GLY A 886 -10.46 3.57 24.14
CA GLY A 886 -11.68 4.12 23.56
C GLY A 886 -12.58 3.03 22.99
N ILE A 887 -13.89 3.28 22.95
CA ILE A 887 -14.83 2.37 22.27
C ILE A 887 -15.36 3.04 21.01
N VAL A 888 -14.95 2.50 19.87
CA VAL A 888 -15.13 3.14 18.56
C VAL A 888 -16.60 3.41 18.21
N ARG A 889 -16.82 4.59 17.65
CA ARG A 889 -18.08 5.10 17.12
C ARG A 889 -17.90 5.45 15.64
N ARG A 890 -18.99 5.42 14.87
CA ARG A 890 -18.98 5.78 13.45
C ARG A 890 -19.83 7.03 13.25
N VAL A 891 -19.21 8.12 12.83
CA VAL A 891 -19.87 9.43 12.73
C VAL A 891 -21.11 9.32 11.83
N THR A 892 -22.24 9.75 12.39
CA THR A 892 -23.54 9.73 11.72
C THR A 892 -23.67 10.99 10.86
N GLU A 893 -24.40 10.85 9.76
CA GLU A 893 -24.76 11.99 8.92
C GLU A 893 -25.44 13.10 9.72
N GLY A 894 -25.07 14.35 9.44
CA GLY A 894 -25.69 15.53 10.05
C GLY A 894 -25.24 15.88 11.48
N ASP A 895 -24.37 15.09 12.12
CA ASP A 895 -23.99 15.33 13.52
C ASP A 895 -22.48 15.10 13.78
N GLY A 896 -21.64 15.65 12.90
CA GLY A 896 -20.19 15.46 12.95
C GLY A 896 -19.40 16.50 13.74
N LEU A 897 -20.02 17.35 14.56
CA LEU A 897 -19.29 18.44 15.22
C LEU A 897 -18.84 18.01 16.63
N PHE A 898 -17.55 17.79 16.81
CA PHE A 898 -16.95 17.41 18.09
C PHE A 898 -15.91 18.44 18.51
N LEU A 899 -15.96 18.92 19.75
CA LEU A 899 -15.07 19.99 20.24
C LEU A 899 -15.07 21.23 19.32
N GLY A 900 -16.23 21.58 18.76
CA GLY A 900 -16.37 22.70 17.82
C GLY A 900 -15.79 22.46 16.42
N GLN A 901 -15.32 21.26 16.10
CA GLN A 901 -14.73 20.92 14.79
C GLN A 901 -15.55 19.88 14.03
N TYR A 902 -15.80 20.14 12.74
CA TYR A 902 -16.58 19.23 11.90
C TYR A 902 -15.76 18.06 11.37
N VAL A 903 -16.24 16.85 11.67
CA VAL A 903 -15.77 15.54 11.23
C VAL A 903 -16.76 14.94 10.22
N PRO A 904 -16.30 14.48 9.04
CA PRO A 904 -17.18 13.89 8.03
C PRO A 904 -17.90 12.61 8.49
N LYS A 905 -19.10 12.38 7.94
CA LYS A 905 -19.85 11.11 8.07
C LYS A 905 -18.96 9.91 7.75
N GLY A 906 -19.14 8.83 8.51
CA GLY A 906 -18.45 7.56 8.28
C GLY A 906 -17.06 7.48 8.91
N THR A 907 -16.48 8.60 9.36
CA THR A 907 -15.22 8.64 10.14
C THR A 907 -15.37 7.83 11.43
N LEU A 908 -14.29 7.17 11.85
CA LEU A 908 -14.23 6.48 13.13
C LEU A 908 -13.73 7.44 14.22
N VAL A 909 -14.41 7.47 15.36
CA VAL A 909 -14.06 8.37 16.48
C VAL A 909 -14.12 7.64 17.82
N GLN A 910 -13.20 7.96 18.72
CA GLN A 910 -13.12 7.35 20.05
C GLN A 910 -12.73 8.36 21.13
N ALA A 911 -13.43 8.39 22.27
CA ALA A 911 -12.93 9.02 23.50
C ALA A 911 -12.19 7.98 24.33
N TRP A 912 -10.93 8.24 24.68
CA TRP A 912 -10.05 7.27 25.34
C TRP A 912 -9.93 7.55 26.85
N HIS A 913 -10.12 6.52 27.69
CA HIS A 913 -10.06 6.67 29.15
C HIS A 913 -8.62 6.94 29.64
N TRP A 914 -7.66 6.08 29.28
CA TRP A 914 -6.29 6.19 29.79
C TRP A 914 -5.61 7.54 29.49
N PRO A 915 -5.55 8.01 28.23
CA PRO A 915 -5.01 9.34 27.92
C PRO A 915 -5.75 10.46 28.64
N THR A 916 -7.08 10.38 28.76
CA THR A 916 -7.89 11.41 29.43
C THR A 916 -7.60 11.48 30.93
N PHE A 917 -7.42 10.32 31.58
CA PHE A 917 -7.26 10.20 33.03
C PHE A 917 -5.84 10.51 33.50
N HIS A 918 -4.85 10.32 32.62
CA HIS A 918 -3.44 10.58 32.86
C HIS A 918 -2.95 11.90 32.22
N ASN A 919 -3.86 12.74 31.74
CA ASN A 919 -3.48 14.03 31.16
C ASN A 919 -3.24 15.08 32.27
N PRO A 920 -2.04 15.69 32.34
CA PRO A 920 -1.73 16.74 33.32
C PRO A 920 -2.57 18.03 33.13
N GLU A 921 -3.20 18.25 31.97
CA GLU A 921 -4.15 19.35 31.75
C GLU A 921 -5.54 19.09 32.37
N HIS A 922 -5.82 17.85 32.78
CA HIS A 922 -7.09 17.45 33.39
C HIS A 922 -6.93 17.15 34.89
N PHE A 923 -5.82 16.53 35.29
CA PHE A 923 -5.57 16.10 36.66
C PHE A 923 -4.19 16.53 37.13
N THR A 924 -4.11 17.22 38.26
CA THR A 924 -2.88 17.64 38.92
C THR A 924 -2.16 16.42 39.52
N LEU A 925 -0.88 16.19 39.25
CA LEU A 925 -0.19 14.94 39.63
C LEU A 925 -0.97 13.70 39.12
N PRO A 926 -1.13 13.56 37.79
CA PRO A 926 -2.05 12.58 37.21
C PRO A 926 -1.60 11.13 37.47
N ASP A 927 -0.31 10.87 37.63
CA ASP A 927 0.21 9.52 37.83
C ASP A 927 0.40 9.15 39.32
N SER A 928 -0.03 10.01 40.24
CA SER A 928 0.04 9.74 41.68
C SER A 928 -1.34 9.32 42.22
N PHE A 929 -1.38 8.21 42.97
CA PHE A 929 -2.59 7.74 43.64
C PHE A 929 -2.88 8.59 44.87
N ILE A 930 -3.80 9.56 44.75
CA ILE A 930 -4.14 10.50 45.82
C ILE A 930 -5.67 10.60 45.98
N PRO A 931 -6.29 9.76 46.84
CA PRO A 931 -7.72 9.79 47.07
C PRO A 931 -8.25 11.18 47.49
N GLU A 932 -7.47 11.97 48.20
CA GLU A 932 -7.83 13.32 48.67
C GLU A 932 -8.31 14.25 47.56
N ARG A 933 -7.94 13.99 46.30
CA ARG A 933 -8.44 14.67 45.09
C ARG A 933 -9.97 14.70 44.98
N TRP A 934 -10.61 13.64 45.47
CA TRP A 934 -12.07 13.50 45.43
C TRP A 934 -12.77 14.10 46.65
N LEU A 935 -12.00 14.66 47.58
CA LEU A 935 -12.48 15.40 48.74
C LEU A 935 -12.24 16.91 48.55
N ASP A 936 -12.49 17.69 49.60
CA ASP A 936 -12.30 19.15 49.63
C ASP A 936 -10.84 19.55 49.87
N ASP A 937 -9.90 18.97 49.09
CA ASP A 937 -8.48 19.32 49.14
C ASP A 937 -8.14 20.43 48.13
N PRO A 938 -7.69 21.62 48.58
CA PRO A 938 -7.40 22.75 47.70
C PRO A 938 -6.33 22.48 46.63
N ARG A 939 -5.45 21.48 46.82
CA ARG A 939 -4.41 21.12 45.85
C ARG A 939 -4.97 20.68 44.50
N PHE A 940 -6.22 20.19 44.49
CA PHE A 940 -6.87 19.57 43.34
C PHE A 940 -8.10 20.36 42.85
N SER A 941 -8.28 21.61 43.28
CA SER A 941 -9.44 22.43 42.89
C SER A 941 -9.49 22.74 41.39
N GLY A 942 -8.34 22.67 40.70
CA GLY A 942 -8.23 22.88 39.25
C GLY A 942 -8.47 21.63 38.41
N ASP A 943 -8.67 20.46 39.03
CA ASP A 943 -8.89 19.22 38.29
C ASP A 943 -10.25 19.22 37.59
N LYS A 944 -10.25 18.81 36.33
CA LYS A 944 -11.45 18.69 35.48
C LYS A 944 -12.17 17.37 35.78
N LYS A 945 -12.85 17.29 36.92
CA LYS A 945 -13.51 16.04 37.40
C LYS A 945 -14.54 15.49 36.41
N GLU A 946 -15.11 16.31 35.54
CA GLU A 946 -15.97 15.89 34.42
C GLU A 946 -15.28 14.97 33.40
N ALA A 947 -13.94 14.99 33.33
CA ALA A 947 -13.14 14.09 32.51
C ALA A 947 -13.23 12.63 32.98
N PHE A 948 -13.52 12.41 34.26
CA PHE A 948 -13.60 11.09 34.89
C PHE A 948 -14.93 10.41 34.57
N GLN A 949 -14.93 9.58 33.52
CA GLN A 949 -16.10 8.83 33.06
C GLN A 949 -15.82 7.32 32.96
N PRO A 950 -15.42 6.62 34.04
CA PRO A 950 -15.03 5.21 33.97
C PRO A 950 -16.16 4.26 33.56
N PHE A 951 -17.41 4.72 33.64
CA PHE A 951 -18.61 4.00 33.23
C PHE A 951 -19.21 4.53 31.92
N SER A 952 -18.51 5.43 31.22
CA SER A 952 -18.99 6.18 30.05
C SER A 952 -20.26 7.00 30.33
N VAL A 953 -20.79 7.67 29.30
CA VAL A 953 -21.96 8.55 29.38
C VAL A 953 -22.95 8.27 28.24
N GLY A 954 -24.15 8.86 28.34
CA GLY A 954 -25.18 8.78 27.30
C GLY A 954 -25.92 7.44 27.23
N PRO A 955 -26.64 7.15 26.13
CA PRO A 955 -27.55 6.01 26.00
C PRO A 955 -26.88 4.65 26.26
N ARG A 956 -25.59 4.55 25.95
CA ARG A 956 -24.78 3.31 25.99
C ARG A 956 -23.81 3.27 27.17
N ASN A 957 -24.02 4.06 28.21
CA ASN A 957 -23.21 3.98 29.43
C ASN A 957 -23.39 2.63 30.15
N CYS A 958 -22.49 2.30 31.08
CA CYS A 958 -22.54 1.03 31.79
C CYS A 958 -23.84 0.89 32.59
N ILE A 959 -24.59 -0.19 32.32
CA ILE A 959 -25.84 -0.50 33.04
C ILE A 959 -25.58 -1.01 34.45
N GLY A 960 -24.45 -1.69 34.67
CA GLY A 960 -24.04 -2.27 35.95
C GLY A 960 -23.33 -1.31 36.90
N ARG A 961 -23.28 0.00 36.61
CA ARG A 961 -22.51 0.99 37.39
C ARG A 961 -22.77 0.91 38.90
N ASN A 962 -24.04 0.89 39.30
CA ASN A 962 -24.40 0.91 40.71
C ASN A 962 -24.04 -0.41 41.42
N LEU A 963 -24.23 -1.54 40.73
CA LEU A 963 -23.85 -2.86 41.23
C LEU A 963 -22.32 -2.94 41.42
N ALA A 964 -21.54 -2.50 40.44
CA ALA A 964 -20.08 -2.49 40.53
C ALA A 964 -19.59 -1.66 41.73
N TYR A 965 -20.13 -0.45 41.94
CA TYR A 965 -19.79 0.36 43.12
C TYR A 965 -20.17 -0.34 44.44
N ALA A 966 -21.33 -0.98 44.51
CA ALA A 966 -21.77 -1.69 45.70
C ALA A 966 -20.84 -2.88 46.03
N GLU A 967 -20.50 -3.70 45.03
CA GLU A 967 -19.59 -4.84 45.18
C GLU A 967 -18.18 -4.39 45.58
N MET A 968 -17.61 -3.40 44.88
CA MET A 968 -16.26 -2.90 45.18
C MET A 968 -16.17 -2.36 46.60
N ARG A 969 -17.13 -1.54 47.03
CA ARG A 969 -17.14 -0.97 48.38
C ARG A 969 -17.34 -2.04 49.46
N LEU A 970 -18.25 -2.99 49.24
CA LEU A 970 -18.52 -4.06 50.20
C LEU A 970 -17.29 -4.95 50.42
N ILE A 971 -16.64 -5.39 49.34
CA ILE A 971 -15.44 -6.22 49.41
C ILE A 971 -14.30 -5.41 50.05
N LEU A 972 -14.07 -4.18 49.60
CA LEU A 972 -12.97 -3.35 50.11
C LEU A 972 -13.14 -3.01 51.60
N ALA A 973 -14.34 -2.65 52.06
CA ALA A 973 -14.61 -2.40 53.48
C ALA A 973 -14.30 -3.64 54.32
N ARG A 974 -14.71 -4.83 53.87
CA ARG A 974 -14.43 -6.07 54.62
C ARG A 974 -12.96 -6.48 54.58
N MET A 975 -12.23 -6.16 53.50
CA MET A 975 -10.76 -6.31 53.47
C MET A 975 -10.12 -5.46 54.57
N MET A 976 -10.50 -4.18 54.68
CA MET A 976 -10.00 -3.28 55.73
C MET A 976 -10.40 -3.73 57.13
N TRP A 977 -11.60 -4.28 57.29
CA TRP A 977 -12.10 -4.76 58.58
C TRP A 977 -11.31 -5.97 59.09
N ASN A 978 -11.09 -6.96 58.21
CA ASN A 978 -10.56 -8.27 58.57
C ASN A 978 -9.03 -8.35 58.61
N PHE A 979 -8.33 -7.58 57.76
CA PHE A 979 -6.90 -7.78 57.54
C PHE A 979 -6.09 -6.48 57.58
N ASP A 980 -4.87 -6.58 58.08
CA ASP A 980 -3.79 -5.67 57.70
C ASP A 980 -3.07 -6.25 56.47
N MET A 981 -2.75 -5.39 55.50
CA MET A 981 -2.25 -5.83 54.18
C MET A 981 -0.85 -5.30 53.90
N LYS A 982 0.01 -6.15 53.33
CA LYS A 982 1.34 -5.77 52.86
C LYS A 982 1.63 -6.38 51.49
N LEU A 983 2.06 -5.56 50.54
CA LEU A 983 2.44 -6.03 49.20
C LEU A 983 3.71 -6.89 49.24
N SER A 984 3.76 -7.95 48.45
CA SER A 984 4.99 -8.68 48.14
C SER A 984 5.89 -7.86 47.20
N GLU A 985 7.20 -7.89 47.42
CA GLU A 985 8.17 -7.17 46.58
C GLU A 985 8.09 -7.61 45.10
N GLU A 986 7.76 -8.87 44.82
CA GLU A 986 7.60 -9.41 43.46
C GLU A 986 6.45 -8.73 42.68
N SER A 987 5.48 -8.17 43.39
CA SER A 987 4.32 -7.49 42.80
C SER A 987 4.56 -6.01 42.50
N ARG A 988 5.71 -5.42 42.87
CA ARG A 988 6.02 -4.02 42.51
C ARG A 988 6.11 -3.85 40.98
N GLY A 989 5.59 -2.74 40.47
CA GLY A 989 5.55 -2.43 39.02
C GLY A 989 4.54 -3.28 38.24
N TRP A 990 3.52 -3.82 38.92
CA TRP A 990 2.48 -4.66 38.32
C TRP A 990 1.67 -3.92 37.22
N ASP A 991 1.33 -2.67 37.49
CA ASP A 991 0.63 -1.79 36.57
C ASP A 991 1.48 -1.47 35.31
N GLU A 992 2.79 -1.29 35.49
CA GLU A 992 3.73 -1.05 34.38
C GLU A 992 3.95 -2.25 33.45
N ARG A 993 3.78 -3.49 33.95
CA ARG A 993 3.95 -4.72 33.16
C ARG A 993 2.66 -5.20 32.49
N SER A 994 1.51 -4.57 32.80
CA SER A 994 0.21 -4.97 32.25
C SER A 994 0.05 -4.59 30.77
N GLN A 995 -0.67 -5.40 30.01
CA GLN A 995 -0.94 -5.19 28.57
C GLN A 995 -2.44 -4.96 28.33
N VAL A 996 -2.80 -4.29 27.22
CA VAL A 996 -4.20 -3.89 26.92
C VAL A 996 -4.67 -4.45 25.58
N TYR A 997 -5.76 -5.24 25.62
CA TYR A 997 -6.45 -5.77 24.43
C TYR A 997 -7.97 -5.56 24.56
N LEU A 998 -8.41 -4.30 24.69
CA LEU A 998 -9.71 -3.84 25.24
C LEU A 998 -9.75 -3.86 26.78
N LEU A 999 -9.42 -5.00 27.38
CA LEU A 999 -9.25 -5.17 28.83
C LEU A 999 -7.76 -5.40 29.15
N TRP A 1000 -7.41 -5.31 30.43
CA TRP A 1000 -6.06 -5.58 30.92
C TRP A 1000 -5.76 -7.08 30.96
N GLU A 1001 -4.68 -7.49 30.29
CA GLU A 1001 -3.95 -8.72 30.57
C GLU A 1001 -2.92 -8.41 31.66
N LYS A 1002 -3.16 -8.96 32.86
CA LYS A 1002 -2.47 -8.60 34.10
C LYS A 1002 -1.93 -9.85 34.80
N GLY A 1003 -0.77 -9.71 35.43
CA GLY A 1003 -0.16 -10.75 36.26
C GLY A 1003 -0.78 -10.83 37.66
N PRO A 1004 -0.28 -11.70 38.54
CA PRO A 1004 -0.74 -11.80 39.92
C PRO A 1004 -0.37 -10.56 40.75
N ILE A 1005 -1.14 -10.30 41.81
CA ILE A 1005 -0.79 -9.34 42.88
C ILE A 1005 -0.74 -10.10 44.19
N ASP A 1006 0.47 -10.41 44.64
CA ASP A 1006 0.71 -11.16 45.87
C ASP A 1006 0.71 -10.24 47.09
N VAL A 1007 -0.25 -10.44 47.98
CA VAL A 1007 -0.43 -9.64 49.20
C VAL A 1007 -0.42 -10.54 50.43
N TYR A 1008 0.36 -10.16 51.44
CA TYR A 1008 0.32 -10.76 52.77
C TYR A 1008 -0.86 -10.17 53.55
N LEU A 1009 -1.80 -11.03 53.95
CA LEU A 1009 -2.97 -10.65 54.73
C LEU A 1009 -2.78 -11.12 56.18
N THR A 1010 -2.63 -10.19 57.12
CA THR A 1010 -2.52 -10.52 58.55
C THR A 1010 -3.90 -10.39 59.19
N PRO A 1011 -4.52 -11.49 59.69
CA PRO A 1011 -5.81 -11.42 60.35
C PRO A 1011 -5.75 -10.52 61.58
N ARG A 1012 -6.74 -9.62 61.70
CA ARG A 1012 -6.91 -8.83 62.92
C ARG A 1012 -7.39 -9.73 64.07
N PRO A 1013 -6.91 -9.54 65.31
CA PRO A 1013 -7.49 -10.20 66.48
C PRO A 1013 -9.00 -9.87 66.56
N ALA A 1014 -9.84 -10.87 66.85
CA ALA A 1014 -11.27 -10.67 67.02
C ALA A 1014 -11.52 -9.55 68.03
N ALA A 1015 -12.31 -8.54 67.63
CA ALA A 1015 -12.70 -7.42 68.47
C ALA A 1015 -13.76 -7.82 69.50
#